data_AF-A0A2Z7CAQ6-F1
#
_entry.id   AF-A0A2Z7CAQ6-F1
#
_cell.length_a   1.000
_cell.length_b   1.000
_cell.length_c   1.000
_cell.angle_alpha   90.00
_cell.angle_beta   90.00
_cell.angle_gamma   90.00
#
_symmetry.space_group_name_H-M   'P 1'
#
loop_
_entity.id
_entity.type
_entity.pdbx_description
1 polymer ?
#
loop_
_entity_poly.entity_id
_entity_poly.type
_entity_poly.pdbx_seq_one_letter_code
_entity_poly.pdbx_strand_id
1 'polypeptide(L)'
;MDYMNMDERSIGMFWVVSYTMAQPACETVMNWLTSAGVTEVISGPNLQSNERLMVMQEVSPVPMSLISGFSINLCLKLVYQMEESMFSGQIVPSIAMVETYVRVLIIAPHALFRSLLTLLAQRNQTSVSKPAASLLVFELLNYRLLSVYRYQGKSKSLMYDITKMVATLKGKRGDHRIFRLAENLCMNLISSMREFFFVKREGKGPTEFTETLNRITVINLAIIIKTRGIPEVEHLVYLQTMLEQILATSQHAWSEKTLRYFPSILRDALAGRVDKKGLAIQLWQQAETTVINQCTQLLSTSADPSYVMTYINHSFPQHRQYLCAGAWILMYGHPESINSLHLGRVLREFSPEEVTANIYTMVDVLLHHFSLELQRGRSLQDLMLKACTNLSFFIWTHELLPLDILLLALIDRDDDPHALRIVINLLDSKELQQRVKLYLMNHGPPEHWLFSGTFKRTELQKALGNHLSWKERYPTFFDDIAMRLLPVIPLVIYRLIENEAIDAADRVLQVYSTFLHYYPLNFTFVRDILGYFYGHLSGKLVLRILNVLDVKKIPFSESFPQHINSSTAAICPPLDYFATLLLGLVNNVIPPLNNSSKNGPTRDASNSSVRAPHNKPQATSQPVPTVTSEGQKPFYQIQDPGTHTQLILETAVIEILSLPVNASQIVSSLVQIVVHIQPTLIQCSNGLHALSNGVGQSSVLPTSPSGGSSDSLGATRTTLVSGINSSSFVWRSGYTCQQLSCLLIQACGLLLAQLPAEFHVQLYIEAARVIKESWWLADGKRSVGELESAVSYALLDPTWAAQDNTSTAIGNVVALLHSFFSNLPLEWLEGTHLIIKHLRPVTSIAALRIAFRIMSPLLPRVANAHNLFSKTLSLLLSIMVDVFGRNSQQSAATIEAPDIADIIDFLHHIVHYEGQGGPVQSNSKPRPEILALIGRAAENLRPDVQHLLSHLKADVNCSIYAATHPKIPPNTA
;
A
#
# COMPACT_ATOMS: atom_id res chain seq x y z
N MET A 1 23.15 -26.49 26.79
CA MET A 1 22.32 -27.33 25.90
C MET A 1 22.67 -26.96 24.47
N ASP A 2 22.77 -27.94 23.59
CA ASP A 2 22.92 -27.69 22.15
C ASP A 2 21.51 -27.59 21.53
N TYR A 3 21.03 -26.36 21.35
CA TYR A 3 19.68 -26.10 20.85
C TYR A 3 19.49 -26.50 19.38
N MET A 4 20.57 -26.77 18.63
CA MET A 4 20.50 -27.17 17.22
C MET A 4 20.18 -28.65 17.04
N ASN A 5 20.49 -29.47 18.05
CA ASN A 5 20.41 -30.93 17.97
C ASN A 5 19.42 -31.52 18.99
N MET A 6 18.44 -30.75 19.45
CA MET A 6 17.40 -31.23 20.36
C MET A 6 16.38 -32.09 19.61
N ASP A 7 16.06 -33.28 20.15
CA ASP A 7 14.95 -34.09 19.68
C ASP A 7 13.59 -33.51 20.11
N GLU A 8 12.50 -33.96 19.48
CA GLU A 8 11.14 -33.45 19.76
C GLU A 8 10.76 -33.57 21.24
N ARG A 9 11.22 -34.64 21.90
CA ARG A 9 10.98 -34.86 23.33
C ARG A 9 11.67 -33.80 24.18
N SER A 10 12.94 -33.49 23.90
CA SER A 10 13.68 -32.45 24.61
C SER A 10 13.10 -31.07 24.35
N ILE A 11 12.66 -30.79 23.12
CA ILE A 11 11.95 -29.54 22.78
C ILE A 11 10.68 -29.41 23.64
N GLY A 12 9.83 -30.45 23.67
CA GLY A 12 8.61 -30.45 24.48
C GLY A 12 8.89 -30.30 25.98
N MET A 13 9.94 -30.93 26.50
CA MET A 13 10.36 -30.75 27.90
C MET A 13 10.84 -29.32 28.17
N PHE A 14 11.60 -28.71 27.26
CA PHE A 14 12.03 -27.32 27.41
C PHE A 14 10.85 -26.36 27.39
N TRP A 15 9.83 -26.61 26.57
CA TRP A 15 8.58 -25.84 26.62
C TRP A 15 7.95 -25.91 27.99
N VAL A 16 7.79 -27.10 28.59
CA VAL A 16 7.27 -27.22 29.96
C VAL A 16 8.09 -26.38 30.95
N VAL A 17 9.42 -26.46 30.89
CA VAL A 17 10.31 -25.65 31.72
C VAL A 17 10.10 -24.15 31.48
N SER A 18 9.85 -23.72 30.24
CA SER A 18 9.54 -22.32 29.94
C SER A 18 8.27 -21.82 30.63
N TYR A 19 7.28 -22.69 30.86
CA TYR A 19 6.03 -22.35 31.55
C TYR A 19 6.17 -22.40 33.08
N THR A 20 6.97 -23.33 33.62
CA THR A 20 7.07 -23.54 35.08
C THR A 20 8.25 -22.83 35.72
N MET A 21 9.34 -22.62 34.98
CA MET A 21 10.64 -22.13 35.46
C MET A 21 11.26 -21.15 34.44
N ALA A 22 10.53 -20.08 34.13
CA ALA A 22 10.93 -19.12 33.09
C ALA A 22 12.29 -18.45 33.33
N GLN A 23 12.70 -18.19 34.58
CA GLN A 23 13.99 -17.54 34.88
C GLN A 23 15.19 -18.45 34.54
N PRO A 24 15.28 -19.69 35.08
CA PRO A 24 16.33 -20.63 34.68
C PRO A 24 16.37 -20.92 33.16
N ALA A 25 15.20 -21.01 32.51
CA ALA A 25 15.14 -21.19 31.06
C ALA A 25 15.75 -19.99 30.32
N CYS A 26 15.46 -18.77 30.77
CA CYS A 26 16.00 -17.53 30.21
C CYS A 26 17.54 -17.50 30.32
N GLU A 27 18.08 -17.80 31.49
CA GLU A 27 19.53 -17.84 31.72
C GLU A 27 20.22 -18.89 30.84
N THR A 28 19.60 -20.05 30.67
CA THR A 28 20.14 -21.10 29.80
C THR A 28 20.22 -20.66 28.33
N VAL A 29 19.21 -19.93 27.85
CA VAL A 29 19.21 -19.36 26.49
C VAL A 29 20.26 -18.25 26.36
N MET A 30 20.36 -17.34 27.34
CA MET A 30 21.37 -16.29 27.33
C MET A 30 22.80 -16.86 27.36
N ASN A 31 23.05 -17.91 28.16
CA ASN A 31 24.33 -18.61 28.21
C ASN A 31 24.70 -19.26 26.87
N TRP A 32 23.72 -19.72 26.09
CA TRP A 32 23.98 -20.21 24.74
C TRP A 32 24.42 -19.08 23.82
N LEU A 33 23.72 -17.94 23.85
CA LEU A 33 24.02 -16.78 23.00
C LEU A 33 25.40 -16.16 23.28
N THR A 34 25.97 -16.43 24.46
CA THR A 34 27.30 -15.96 24.88
C THR A 34 28.36 -17.07 24.95
N SER A 35 28.01 -18.31 24.57
CA SER A 35 28.83 -19.51 24.80
C SER A 35 30.20 -19.51 24.11
N ALA A 36 30.32 -18.86 22.94
CA ALA A 36 31.59 -18.73 22.23
C ALA A 36 32.53 -17.65 22.82
N GLY A 37 32.09 -16.94 23.85
CA GLY A 37 32.89 -15.92 24.51
C GLY A 37 33.03 -14.64 23.68
N VAL A 38 34.09 -13.88 23.98
CA VAL A 38 34.29 -12.52 23.47
C VAL A 38 35.69 -12.40 22.89
N THR A 39 35.81 -11.72 21.76
CA THR A 39 37.06 -11.42 21.08
C THR A 39 37.29 -9.93 20.98
N GLU A 40 38.55 -9.53 21.06
CA GLU A 40 38.96 -8.16 20.75
C GLU A 40 39.07 -8.00 19.24
N VAL A 41 38.37 -7.00 18.68
CA VAL A 41 38.51 -6.62 17.27
C VAL A 41 39.49 -5.46 17.19
N ILE A 42 40.62 -5.69 16.52
CA ILE A 42 41.62 -4.66 16.23
C ILE A 42 41.02 -3.75 15.16
N SER A 43 40.83 -2.47 15.50
CA SER A 43 40.35 -1.45 14.57
C SER A 43 41.27 -1.35 13.34
N GLY A 44 40.68 -1.10 12.16
CA GLY A 44 41.43 -0.97 10.91
C GLY A 44 42.52 0.12 10.95
N PRO A 45 43.40 0.18 9.94
CA PRO A 45 44.67 0.93 9.98
C PRO A 45 44.56 2.46 10.17
N ASN A 46 43.35 3.04 10.19
CA ASN A 46 43.10 4.48 10.18
C ASN A 46 42.49 5.05 11.49
N LEU A 47 42.30 4.25 12.54
CA LEU A 47 41.80 4.69 13.85
C LEU A 47 42.93 4.82 14.88
N GLN A 48 42.90 5.87 15.71
CA GLN A 48 43.86 6.06 16.80
C GLN A 48 43.83 4.84 17.76
N SER A 49 45.00 4.30 18.05
CA SER A 49 45.27 2.98 18.66
C SER A 49 44.83 2.78 20.12
N ASN A 50 44.07 3.69 20.73
CA ASN A 50 43.87 3.73 22.18
C ASN A 50 42.52 3.16 22.71
N GLU A 51 41.59 2.72 21.86
CA GLU A 51 40.31 2.17 22.31
C GLU A 51 40.03 0.78 21.70
N ARG A 52 40.00 -0.24 22.57
CA ARG A 52 39.79 -1.66 22.21
C ARG A 52 38.30 -1.98 22.15
N LEU A 53 37.84 -2.62 21.07
CA LEU A 53 36.44 -3.02 20.90
C LEU A 53 36.27 -4.51 21.21
N MET A 54 35.46 -4.82 22.22
CA MET A 54 35.11 -6.21 22.57
C MET A 54 33.83 -6.63 21.86
N VAL A 55 33.88 -7.78 21.20
CA VAL A 55 32.80 -8.31 20.35
C VAL A 55 32.51 -9.77 20.73
N MET A 56 31.25 -10.11 20.96
CA MET A 56 30.85 -11.51 21.17
C MET A 56 31.11 -12.33 19.91
N GLN A 57 31.71 -13.51 20.07
CA GLN A 57 31.90 -14.43 18.95
C GLN A 57 30.56 -14.93 18.40
N GLU A 58 30.51 -15.21 17.10
CA GLU A 58 29.28 -15.66 16.44
C GLU A 58 28.92 -17.10 16.84
N VAL A 59 27.66 -17.29 17.22
CA VAL A 59 27.03 -18.59 17.48
C VAL A 59 25.82 -18.77 16.56
N SER A 60 25.12 -19.89 16.66
CA SER A 60 23.85 -20.07 15.95
C SER A 60 22.67 -19.50 16.75
N PRO A 61 21.75 -18.74 16.15
CA PRO A 61 20.57 -18.19 16.83
C PRO A 61 19.57 -19.27 17.23
N VAL A 62 18.82 -19.06 18.30
CA VAL A 62 17.86 -20.07 18.80
C VAL A 62 16.81 -20.39 17.71
N PRO A 63 16.53 -21.66 17.40
CA PRO A 63 15.68 -22.04 16.27
C PRO A 63 14.23 -21.59 16.46
N MET A 64 13.59 -21.16 15.36
CA MET A 64 12.19 -20.73 15.36
C MET A 64 11.24 -21.83 15.86
N SER A 65 11.53 -23.10 15.55
CA SER A 65 10.77 -24.27 16.01
C SER A 65 10.80 -24.45 17.53
N LEU A 66 11.87 -24.01 18.19
CA LEU A 66 11.98 -24.06 19.65
C LEU A 66 11.28 -22.85 20.29
N ILE A 67 11.52 -21.64 19.77
CA ILE A 67 10.97 -20.40 20.33
C ILE A 67 9.43 -20.37 20.22
N SER A 68 8.84 -21.00 19.20
CA SER A 68 7.38 -21.02 18.99
C SER A 68 6.58 -21.63 20.14
N GLY A 69 7.19 -22.49 20.97
CA GLY A 69 6.56 -23.05 22.16
C GLY A 69 7.03 -22.43 23.48
N PHE A 70 7.81 -21.34 23.45
CA PHE A 70 8.16 -20.61 24.67
C PHE A 70 6.93 -19.94 25.28
N SER A 71 6.83 -19.98 26.62
CA SER A 71 5.84 -19.18 27.33
C SER A 71 6.08 -17.68 27.08
N ILE A 72 4.99 -16.90 27.01
CA ILE A 72 5.09 -15.43 26.86
C ILE A 72 5.93 -14.81 27.99
N ASN A 73 5.86 -15.36 29.21
CA ASN A 73 6.67 -14.90 30.34
C ASN A 73 8.18 -15.10 30.08
N LEU A 74 8.60 -16.26 29.55
CA LEU A 74 9.99 -16.47 29.14
C LEU A 74 10.39 -15.49 28.03
N CYS A 75 9.55 -15.33 27.00
CA CYS A 75 9.83 -14.40 25.90
C CYS A 75 10.03 -12.96 26.38
N LEU A 76 9.20 -12.47 27.30
CA LEU A 76 9.34 -11.13 27.89
C LEU A 76 10.66 -10.97 28.64
N LYS A 77 11.08 -11.98 29.41
CA LYS A 77 12.37 -11.97 30.12
C LYS A 77 13.55 -11.99 29.16
N LEU A 78 13.48 -12.80 28.10
CA LEU A 78 14.50 -12.87 27.05
C LEU A 78 14.65 -11.54 26.33
N VAL A 79 13.53 -10.93 25.90
CA VAL A 79 13.52 -9.60 25.29
C VAL A 79 14.23 -8.60 26.19
N TYR A 80 13.89 -8.57 27.48
CA TYR A 80 14.51 -7.65 28.42
C TYR A 80 16.02 -7.84 28.55
N GLN A 81 16.47 -9.08 28.78
CA GLN A 81 17.90 -9.37 28.97
C GLN A 81 18.72 -9.12 27.70
N MET A 82 18.18 -9.46 26.51
CA MET A 82 18.85 -9.18 25.24
C MET A 82 18.91 -7.68 24.97
N GLU A 83 17.85 -6.90 25.22
CA GLU A 83 17.86 -5.44 25.07
C GLU A 83 18.91 -4.77 25.98
N GLU A 84 19.02 -5.23 27.22
CA GLU A 84 20.05 -4.75 28.15
C GLU A 84 21.46 -5.03 27.61
N SER A 85 21.71 -6.25 27.15
CA SER A 85 23.00 -6.64 26.57
C SER A 85 23.32 -5.87 25.28
N MET A 86 22.35 -5.68 24.39
CA MET A 86 22.56 -5.06 23.07
C MET A 86 22.73 -3.54 23.14
N PHE A 87 21.96 -2.86 23.99
CA PHE A 87 21.88 -1.38 23.98
C PHE A 87 22.52 -0.71 25.18
N SER A 88 22.59 -1.40 26.33
CA SER A 88 23.21 -0.87 27.55
C SER A 88 24.60 -1.46 27.82
N GLY A 89 24.90 -2.64 27.28
CA GLY A 89 26.16 -3.35 27.43
C GLY A 89 27.38 -2.63 26.84
N GLN A 90 28.58 -3.06 27.28
CA GLN A 90 29.87 -2.57 26.78
C GLN A 90 30.45 -3.43 25.64
N ILE A 91 29.91 -4.64 25.45
CA ILE A 91 30.38 -5.62 24.46
C ILE A 91 29.40 -5.61 23.29
N VAL A 92 29.92 -5.57 22.06
CA VAL A 92 29.09 -5.66 20.85
C VAL A 92 28.45 -7.06 20.77
N PRO A 93 27.12 -7.17 20.61
CA PRO A 93 26.45 -8.46 20.58
C PRO A 93 26.82 -9.29 19.34
N SER A 94 26.56 -10.60 19.41
CA SER A 94 26.62 -11.51 18.26
C SER A 94 25.38 -11.31 17.38
N ILE A 95 25.48 -11.61 16.08
CA ILE A 95 24.32 -11.55 15.17
C ILE A 95 23.25 -12.54 15.64
N ALA A 96 23.65 -13.68 16.22
CA ALA A 96 22.72 -14.66 16.77
C ALA A 96 21.84 -14.13 17.90
N MET A 97 22.37 -13.27 18.78
CA MET A 97 21.59 -12.62 19.82
C MET A 97 20.54 -11.68 19.20
N VAL A 98 20.95 -10.88 18.22
CA VAL A 98 20.08 -9.95 17.50
C VAL A 98 18.98 -10.71 16.75
N GLU A 99 19.32 -11.77 16.04
CA GLU A 99 18.37 -12.63 15.32
C GLU A 99 17.42 -13.37 16.26
N THR A 100 17.90 -13.84 17.42
CA THR A 100 17.05 -14.46 18.45
C THR A 100 16.05 -13.45 19.02
N TYR A 101 16.48 -12.21 19.27
CA TYR A 101 15.59 -11.12 19.67
C TYR A 101 14.51 -10.85 18.61
N VAL A 102 14.88 -10.75 17.33
CA VAL A 102 13.91 -10.55 16.24
C VAL A 102 12.92 -11.72 16.16
N ARG A 103 13.39 -12.97 16.26
CA ARG A 103 12.53 -14.18 16.24
C ARG A 103 11.48 -14.16 17.35
N VAL A 104 11.87 -13.76 18.56
CA VAL A 104 10.94 -13.64 19.68
C VAL A 104 9.86 -12.60 19.37
N LEU A 105 10.23 -11.46 18.78
CA LEU A 105 9.26 -10.42 18.41
C LEU A 105 8.28 -10.82 17.30
N ILE A 106 8.72 -11.57 16.29
CA ILE A 106 7.86 -11.97 15.16
C ILE A 106 6.90 -13.13 15.51
N ILE A 107 7.15 -13.91 16.58
CA ILE A 107 6.26 -15.00 17.00
C ILE A 107 4.97 -14.47 17.61
N ALA A 108 5.08 -13.46 18.47
CA ALA A 108 3.94 -12.87 19.15
C ALA A 108 4.03 -11.33 19.11
N PRO A 109 3.99 -10.72 17.91
CA PRO A 109 4.21 -9.28 17.74
C PRO A 109 3.25 -8.44 18.58
N HIS A 110 1.97 -8.82 18.70
CA HIS A 110 1.01 -8.07 19.52
C HIS A 110 1.33 -8.08 21.03
N ALA A 111 1.84 -9.20 21.54
CA ALA A 111 2.12 -9.34 22.98
C ALA A 111 3.47 -8.74 23.36
N LEU A 112 4.47 -8.88 22.50
CA LEU A 112 5.88 -8.63 22.84
C LEU A 112 6.40 -7.30 22.31
N PHE A 113 5.88 -6.80 21.18
CA PHE A 113 6.47 -5.65 20.53
C PHE A 113 6.13 -4.31 21.21
N ARG A 114 7.18 -3.54 21.48
CA ARG A 114 7.11 -2.13 21.89
C ARG A 114 7.92 -1.29 20.89
N SER A 115 7.59 0.00 20.77
CA SER A 115 8.36 0.89 19.89
C SER A 115 9.77 1.02 20.45
N LEU A 116 10.77 0.55 19.68
CA LEU A 116 12.15 0.43 20.14
C LEU A 116 12.74 1.79 20.55
N LEU A 117 12.54 2.84 19.74
CA LEU A 117 13.03 4.19 20.07
C LEU A 117 12.39 4.73 21.35
N THR A 118 11.08 4.56 21.49
CA THR A 118 10.34 4.99 22.69
C THR A 118 10.82 4.24 23.93
N LEU A 119 11.02 2.92 23.81
CA LEU A 119 11.52 2.07 24.88
C LEU A 119 12.92 2.48 25.34
N LEU A 120 13.84 2.71 24.40
CA LEU A 120 15.20 3.12 24.70
C LEU A 120 15.24 4.51 25.34
N ALA A 121 14.43 5.45 24.84
CA ALA A 121 14.32 6.79 25.43
C ALA A 121 13.76 6.76 26.87
N GLN A 122 12.80 5.88 27.16
CA GLN A 122 12.22 5.73 28.50
C GLN A 122 13.17 5.07 29.49
N ARG A 123 13.90 4.03 29.06
CA ARG A 123 14.80 3.29 29.95
C ARG A 123 16.06 4.06 30.30
N ASN A 124 16.66 4.69 29.29
CA ASN A 124 17.91 5.42 29.49
C ASN A 124 18.12 6.39 28.31
N GLN A 125 17.86 7.68 28.55
CA GLN A 125 17.95 8.73 27.53
C GLN A 125 19.32 8.77 26.81
N THR A 126 20.38 8.26 27.44
CA THR A 126 21.74 8.20 26.87
C THR A 126 22.03 6.96 26.02
N SER A 127 21.12 5.98 25.94
CA SER A 127 21.39 4.73 25.20
C SER A 127 21.40 4.94 23.70
N VAL A 128 20.45 5.73 23.16
CA VAL A 128 20.40 6.05 21.72
C VAL A 128 21.48 7.05 21.31
N SER A 129 22.14 7.74 22.26
CA SER A 129 23.29 8.61 21.95
C SER A 129 24.62 7.87 21.84
N LYS A 130 24.69 6.59 22.24
CA LYS A 130 25.90 5.76 22.04
C LYS A 130 25.97 5.31 20.57
N PRO A 131 27.06 5.61 19.83
CA PRO A 131 27.10 5.32 18.39
C PRO A 131 26.84 3.85 18.02
N ALA A 132 27.37 2.90 18.80
CA ALA A 132 27.14 1.46 18.59
C ALA A 132 25.66 1.08 18.65
N ALA A 133 24.95 1.61 19.66
CA ALA A 133 23.54 1.33 19.87
C ALA A 133 22.69 2.02 18.80
N SER A 134 23.00 3.26 18.42
CA SER A 134 22.28 3.96 17.35
C SER A 134 22.36 3.20 16.03
N LEU A 135 23.57 2.76 15.63
CA LEU A 135 23.77 1.99 14.40
C LEU A 135 22.97 0.68 14.42
N LEU A 136 23.07 -0.10 15.51
CA LEU A 136 22.33 -1.34 15.65
C LEU A 136 20.81 -1.11 15.59
N VAL A 137 20.31 -0.05 16.23
CA VAL A 137 18.89 0.32 16.16
C VAL A 137 18.47 0.59 14.72
N PHE A 138 19.21 1.40 13.96
CA PHE A 138 18.85 1.70 12.58
C PHE A 138 18.97 0.48 11.65
N GLU A 139 19.95 -0.40 11.85
CA GLU A 139 20.06 -1.64 11.10
C GLU A 139 18.89 -2.60 11.40
N LEU A 140 18.53 -2.75 12.68
CA LEU A 140 17.35 -3.52 13.10
C LEU A 140 16.06 -2.98 12.48
N LEU A 141 15.87 -1.66 12.53
CA LEU A 141 14.67 -1.02 11.98
C LEU A 141 14.56 -1.19 10.47
N ASN A 142 15.66 -1.01 9.73
CA ASN A 142 15.68 -1.16 8.27
C ASN A 142 15.43 -2.61 7.84
N TYR A 143 16.17 -3.55 8.42
CA TYR A 143 16.35 -4.87 7.81
C TYR A 143 15.61 -5.99 8.52
N ARG A 144 14.99 -5.73 9.69
CA ARG A 144 14.36 -6.77 10.52
C ARG A 144 13.00 -6.39 11.11
N LEU A 145 12.80 -5.14 11.50
CA LEU A 145 11.63 -4.73 12.28
C LEU A 145 10.60 -3.88 11.52
N LEU A 146 10.89 -3.46 10.28
CA LEU A 146 9.96 -2.64 9.50
C LEU A 146 8.58 -3.29 9.36
N SER A 147 8.54 -4.59 9.07
CA SER A 147 7.30 -5.36 8.95
C SER A 147 6.52 -5.43 10.27
N VAL A 148 7.21 -5.54 11.40
CA VAL A 148 6.59 -5.56 12.74
C VAL A 148 5.97 -4.19 13.07
N TYR A 149 6.65 -3.10 12.74
CA TYR A 149 6.11 -1.74 12.89
C TYR A 149 4.84 -1.56 12.06
N ARG A 150 4.82 -2.08 10.83
CA ARG A 150 3.66 -2.05 9.96
C ARG A 150 2.49 -2.86 10.52
N TYR A 151 2.77 -4.10 10.94
CA TYR A 151 1.77 -4.98 11.55
C TYR A 151 1.12 -4.37 12.80
N GLN A 152 1.90 -3.62 13.60
CA GLN A 152 1.42 -2.94 14.81
C GLN A 152 0.80 -1.56 14.55
N GLY A 153 0.74 -1.09 13.30
CA GLY A 153 0.23 0.24 12.96
C GLY A 153 1.08 1.39 13.51
N LYS A 154 2.38 1.16 13.76
CA LYS A 154 3.29 2.14 14.40
C LYS A 154 4.21 2.87 13.43
N SER A 155 4.10 2.64 12.12
CA SER A 155 4.95 3.28 11.10
C SER A 155 4.86 4.81 11.10
N LYS A 156 3.67 5.41 11.28
CA LYS A 156 3.49 6.87 11.37
C LYS A 156 4.26 7.48 12.55
N SER A 157 4.21 6.84 13.72
CA SER A 157 4.97 7.29 14.90
C SER A 157 6.47 7.21 14.65
N LEU A 158 6.93 6.08 14.10
CA LEU A 158 8.34 5.88 13.78
C LEU A 158 8.82 6.93 12.77
N MET A 159 8.04 7.22 11.73
CA MET A 159 8.36 8.25 10.74
C MET A 159 8.70 9.60 11.39
N TYR A 160 7.90 10.08 12.36
CA TYR A 160 8.19 11.32 13.06
C TYR A 160 9.52 11.29 13.82
N ASP A 161 9.79 10.18 14.51
CA ASP A 161 11.02 10.01 15.28
C ASP A 161 12.25 9.99 14.36
N ILE A 162 12.18 9.27 13.23
CA ILE A 162 13.29 9.20 12.26
C ILE A 162 13.51 10.54 11.55
N THR A 163 12.44 11.24 11.18
CA THR A 163 12.53 12.55 10.50
C THR A 163 13.35 13.54 11.32
N LYS A 164 13.08 13.61 12.63
CA LYS A 164 13.84 14.47 13.57
C LYS A 164 15.32 14.07 13.65
N MET A 165 15.63 12.77 13.60
CA MET A 165 17.01 12.29 13.59
C MET A 165 17.71 12.63 12.28
N VAL A 166 17.07 12.45 11.13
CA VAL A 166 17.60 12.85 9.80
C VAL A 166 17.91 14.35 9.78
N ALA A 167 17.00 15.19 10.28
CA ALA A 167 17.20 16.63 10.39
C ALA A 167 18.44 17.00 11.21
N THR A 168 18.72 16.22 12.26
CA THR A 168 19.87 16.42 13.14
C THR A 168 21.19 15.90 12.52
N LEU A 169 21.13 14.86 11.70
CA LEU A 169 22.30 14.19 11.14
C LEU A 169 22.79 14.79 9.82
N LYS A 170 21.89 15.35 8.99
CA LYS A 170 22.20 15.76 7.61
C LYS A 170 23.34 16.78 7.49
N GLY A 171 23.47 17.68 8.47
CA GLY A 171 24.52 18.71 8.52
C GLY A 171 25.76 18.33 9.34
N LYS A 172 25.80 17.13 9.96
CA LYS A 172 26.94 16.71 10.79
C LYS A 172 28.05 16.12 9.94
N ARG A 173 29.22 16.76 9.97
CA ARG A 173 30.41 16.31 9.23
C ARG A 173 30.87 14.93 9.71
N GLY A 174 31.09 14.01 8.77
CA GLY A 174 31.63 12.67 9.06
C GLY A 174 30.62 11.60 9.50
N ASP A 175 29.38 11.95 9.86
CA ASP A 175 28.33 11.02 10.30
C ASP A 175 27.60 10.34 9.12
N HIS A 176 28.34 9.94 8.09
CA HIS A 176 27.79 9.46 6.82
C HIS A 176 27.02 8.14 6.96
N ARG A 177 27.56 7.14 7.69
CA ARG A 177 26.91 5.82 7.81
C ARG A 177 25.55 5.92 8.49
N ILE A 178 25.49 6.53 9.68
CA ILE A 178 24.26 6.64 10.46
C ILE A 178 23.21 7.48 9.74
N PHE A 179 23.63 8.56 9.07
CA PHE A 179 22.73 9.36 8.25
C PHE A 179 22.11 8.53 7.12
N ARG A 180 22.92 7.77 6.38
CA ARG A 180 22.41 6.95 5.26
C ARG A 180 21.49 5.83 5.72
N LEU A 181 21.77 5.21 6.87
CA LEU A 181 20.85 4.25 7.47
C LEU A 181 19.51 4.90 7.86
N ALA A 182 19.54 6.11 8.42
CA ALA A 182 18.34 6.84 8.77
C ALA A 182 17.53 7.28 7.53
N GLU A 183 18.22 7.75 6.49
CA GLU A 183 17.59 8.13 5.23
C GLU A 183 17.00 6.91 4.50
N ASN A 184 17.72 5.79 4.44
CA ASN A 184 17.22 4.54 3.87
C ASN A 184 15.98 4.01 4.62
N LEU A 185 15.96 4.15 5.95
CA LEU A 185 14.79 3.80 6.76
C LEU A 185 13.61 4.71 6.44
N CYS A 186 13.83 6.02 6.30
CA CYS A 186 12.80 6.95 5.87
C CYS A 186 12.25 6.59 4.48
N MET A 187 13.11 6.24 3.52
CA MET A 187 12.66 5.79 2.19
C MET A 187 11.73 4.58 2.30
N ASN A 188 12.15 3.54 3.03
CA ASN A 188 11.35 2.35 3.25
C ASN A 188 10.04 2.67 4.00
N LEU A 189 10.09 3.53 5.02
CA LEU A 189 8.89 3.93 5.74
C LEU A 189 7.92 4.67 4.84
N ILE A 190 8.39 5.61 4.00
CA ILE A 190 7.55 6.37 3.06
C ILE A 190 6.89 5.38 2.10
N SER A 191 7.67 4.49 1.47
CA SER A 191 7.16 3.46 0.55
C SER A 191 6.25 2.43 1.23
N SER A 192 6.32 2.25 2.55
CA SER A 192 5.43 1.36 3.29
C SER A 192 4.05 1.96 3.59
N MET A 193 3.93 3.30 3.48
CA MET A 193 2.70 4.02 3.79
C MET A 193 1.60 3.66 2.80
N ARG A 194 0.42 3.31 3.33
CA ARG A 194 -0.78 3.07 2.53
C ARG A 194 -1.81 4.19 2.60
N GLU A 195 -1.57 5.13 3.50
CA GLU A 195 -2.44 6.24 3.82
C GLU A 195 -1.64 7.53 3.85
N PHE A 196 -2.38 8.64 3.79
CA PHE A 196 -1.82 9.95 4.03
C PHE A 196 -1.19 10.04 5.42
N PHE A 197 -0.07 10.75 5.48
CA PHE A 197 0.59 11.09 6.72
C PHE A 197 0.92 12.57 6.75
N PHE A 198 0.78 13.17 7.92
CA PHE A 198 1.19 14.56 8.11
C PHE A 198 2.71 14.60 8.18
N VAL A 199 3.36 15.31 7.27
CA VAL A 199 4.82 15.40 7.27
C VAL A 199 5.33 16.18 8.50
N LYS A 200 4.50 17.08 9.03
CA LYS A 200 4.72 17.78 10.31
C LYS A 200 3.50 17.70 11.21
N ARG A 201 3.70 17.38 12.50
CA ARG A 201 2.62 17.36 13.51
C ARG A 201 1.95 18.74 13.69
N GLU A 202 2.72 19.82 13.60
CA GLU A 202 2.22 21.19 13.81
C GLU A 202 1.67 21.86 12.55
N GLY A 203 1.81 21.22 11.38
CA GLY A 203 1.27 21.72 10.12
C GLY A 203 1.84 23.05 9.61
N LYS A 204 2.99 23.53 10.12
CA LYS A 204 3.60 24.81 9.73
C LYS A 204 5.07 24.69 9.30
N GLY A 205 5.43 25.46 8.26
CA GLY A 205 6.79 25.62 7.75
C GLY A 205 7.31 24.44 6.91
N PRO A 206 8.48 24.59 6.26
CA PRO A 206 9.04 23.59 5.35
C PRO A 206 9.31 22.24 6.04
N THR A 207 9.32 21.14 5.29
CA THR A 207 9.74 19.84 5.82
C THR A 207 11.22 19.87 6.21
N GLU A 208 11.58 19.03 7.19
CA GLU A 208 13.00 18.83 7.55
C GLU A 208 13.69 17.75 6.70
N PHE A 209 12.93 17.14 5.79
CA PHE A 209 13.39 16.15 4.84
C PHE A 209 14.54 16.67 3.97
N THR A 210 15.36 15.73 3.53
CA THR A 210 16.31 15.94 2.45
C THR A 210 15.55 16.05 1.13
N GLU A 211 16.18 16.62 0.11
CA GLU A 211 15.58 16.68 -1.22
C GLU A 211 15.17 15.30 -1.74
N THR A 212 16.01 14.28 -1.51
CA THR A 212 15.72 12.89 -1.83
C THR A 212 14.43 12.40 -1.17
N LEU A 213 14.26 12.61 0.14
CA LEU A 213 13.06 12.18 0.86
C LEU A 213 11.81 12.97 0.42
N ASN A 214 11.95 14.27 0.13
CA ASN A 214 10.86 15.08 -0.41
C ASN A 214 10.35 14.51 -1.75
N ARG A 215 11.26 14.17 -2.66
CA ARG A 215 10.90 13.62 -3.98
C ARG A 215 10.24 12.25 -3.87
N ILE A 216 10.78 11.36 -3.05
CA ILE A 216 10.18 10.05 -2.80
C ILE A 216 8.80 10.18 -2.15
N THR A 217 8.61 11.15 -1.26
CA THR A 217 7.28 11.45 -0.69
C THR A 217 6.28 11.84 -1.77
N VAL A 218 6.64 12.71 -2.72
CA VAL A 218 5.75 13.09 -3.82
C VAL A 218 5.43 11.90 -4.74
N ILE A 219 6.42 11.07 -5.09
CA ILE A 219 6.18 9.84 -5.87
C ILE A 219 5.22 8.92 -5.13
N ASN A 220 5.45 8.70 -3.84
CA ASN A 220 4.61 7.82 -3.04
C ASN A 220 3.18 8.37 -2.91
N LEU A 221 3.00 9.69 -2.79
CA LEU A 221 1.68 10.31 -2.84
C LEU A 221 0.98 10.05 -4.18
N ALA A 222 1.70 10.15 -5.30
CA ALA A 222 1.13 9.83 -6.62
C ALA A 222 0.69 8.35 -6.70
N ILE A 223 1.49 7.42 -6.18
CA ILE A 223 1.15 6.01 -6.12
C ILE A 223 -0.08 5.76 -5.23
N ILE A 224 -0.12 6.32 -4.02
CA ILE A 224 -1.24 6.16 -3.09
C ILE A 224 -2.53 6.72 -3.70
N ILE A 225 -2.53 7.97 -4.17
CA ILE A 225 -3.74 8.60 -4.74
C ILE A 225 -4.24 7.81 -5.95
N LYS A 226 -3.35 7.39 -6.86
CA LYS A 226 -3.77 6.67 -8.06
C LYS A 226 -4.29 5.27 -7.77
N THR A 227 -3.73 4.59 -6.77
CA THR A 227 -4.05 3.17 -6.51
C THR A 227 -4.98 2.93 -5.32
N ARG A 228 -5.24 3.95 -4.51
CA ARG A 228 -6.06 3.88 -3.27
C ARG A 228 -6.95 5.11 -3.03
N GLY A 229 -6.75 6.21 -3.75
CA GLY A 229 -7.48 7.48 -3.62
C GLY A 229 -7.26 8.23 -2.30
N ILE A 230 -7.87 9.42 -2.19
CA ILE A 230 -7.87 10.23 -0.97
C ILE A 230 -9.06 9.85 -0.08
N PRO A 231 -8.86 9.34 1.14
CA PRO A 231 -9.92 8.70 1.91
C PRO A 231 -10.89 9.70 2.57
N GLU A 232 -10.44 10.91 2.93
CA GLU A 232 -11.21 11.87 3.74
C GLU A 232 -11.09 13.30 3.21
N VAL A 233 -12.08 14.16 3.52
CA VAL A 233 -12.12 15.57 3.08
C VAL A 233 -10.93 16.34 3.63
N GLU A 234 -10.58 16.08 4.90
CA GLU A 234 -9.49 16.77 5.59
C GLU A 234 -8.15 16.55 4.89
N HIS A 235 -7.92 15.34 4.37
CA HIS A 235 -6.72 15.03 3.59
C HIS A 235 -6.67 15.80 2.26
N LEU A 236 -7.81 16.00 1.59
CA LEU A 236 -7.89 16.79 0.36
C LEU A 236 -7.50 18.25 0.61
N VAL A 237 -8.02 18.84 1.70
CA VAL A 237 -7.70 20.22 2.10
C VAL A 237 -6.24 20.35 2.52
N TYR A 238 -5.73 19.35 3.24
CA TYR A 238 -4.34 19.33 3.71
C TYR A 238 -3.32 19.10 2.58
N LEU A 239 -3.70 18.42 1.50
CA LEU A 239 -2.79 18.03 0.42
C LEU A 239 -2.00 19.22 -0.15
N GLN A 240 -2.67 20.34 -0.40
CA GLN A 240 -2.00 21.53 -0.93
C GLN A 240 -0.95 22.06 0.06
N THR A 241 -1.33 22.26 1.32
CA THR A 241 -0.40 22.71 2.37
C THR A 241 0.76 21.73 2.55
N MET A 242 0.50 20.43 2.50
CA MET A 242 1.53 19.40 2.58
C MET A 242 2.52 19.48 1.41
N LEU A 243 2.03 19.66 0.19
CA LEU A 243 2.89 19.83 -0.98
C LEU A 243 3.72 21.11 -0.87
N GLU A 244 3.13 22.22 -0.44
CA GLU A 244 3.87 23.47 -0.20
C GLU A 244 5.00 23.26 0.83
N GLN A 245 4.75 22.51 1.91
CA GLN A 245 5.76 22.18 2.91
C GLN A 245 6.90 21.34 2.33
N ILE A 246 6.57 20.27 1.57
CA ILE A 246 7.54 19.35 0.95
C ILE A 246 8.37 20.10 -0.11
N LEU A 247 7.74 20.97 -0.89
CA LEU A 247 8.37 21.64 -2.01
C LEU A 247 9.16 22.88 -1.60
N ALA A 248 8.91 23.44 -0.41
CA ALA A 248 9.56 24.67 0.06
C ALA A 248 11.10 24.61 0.05
N THR A 249 11.70 23.44 0.28
CA THR A 249 13.15 23.24 0.27
C THR A 249 13.66 22.48 -0.96
N SER A 250 12.77 22.05 -1.86
CA SER A 250 13.12 21.22 -3.02
C SER A 250 13.58 22.07 -4.20
N GLN A 251 14.67 21.70 -4.88
CA GLN A 251 15.25 22.48 -5.97
C GLN A 251 14.87 21.98 -7.36
N HIS A 252 14.52 20.71 -7.53
CA HIS A 252 14.26 20.10 -8.83
C HIS A 252 12.77 19.93 -9.16
N ALA A 253 12.43 20.11 -10.44
CA ALA A 253 11.09 19.86 -10.97
C ALA A 253 10.89 18.38 -11.36
N TRP A 254 9.72 18.07 -11.92
CA TRP A 254 9.38 16.77 -12.49
C TRP A 254 9.26 16.88 -14.01
N SER A 255 9.74 15.87 -14.74
CA SER A 255 9.58 15.82 -16.19
C SER A 255 8.10 15.65 -16.59
N GLU A 256 7.74 16.09 -17.79
CA GLU A 256 6.41 15.82 -18.36
C GLU A 256 6.12 14.31 -18.45
N LYS A 257 7.13 13.51 -18.79
CA LYS A 257 7.04 12.05 -18.89
C LYS A 257 6.67 11.38 -17.57
N THR A 258 7.12 11.94 -16.45
CA THR A 258 6.69 11.52 -15.11
C THR A 258 5.30 12.07 -14.80
N LEU A 259 5.11 13.39 -14.95
CA LEU A 259 3.89 14.09 -14.53
C LEU A 259 2.63 13.55 -15.22
N ARG A 260 2.73 13.04 -16.45
CA ARG A 260 1.59 12.44 -17.17
C ARG A 260 0.98 11.24 -16.44
N TYR A 261 1.76 10.51 -15.64
CA TYR A 261 1.27 9.37 -14.86
C TYR A 261 0.72 9.76 -13.49
N PHE A 262 1.02 10.97 -13.03
CA PHE A 262 0.53 11.47 -11.74
C PHE A 262 -0.99 11.73 -11.81
N PRO A 263 -1.71 11.52 -10.70
CA PRO A 263 -3.09 12.00 -10.54
C PRO A 263 -3.21 13.48 -10.88
N SER A 264 -4.34 13.90 -11.46
CA SER A 264 -4.56 15.28 -11.91
C SER A 264 -4.31 16.31 -10.81
N ILE A 265 -4.81 16.04 -9.60
CA ILE A 265 -4.63 16.95 -8.45
C ILE A 265 -3.17 17.23 -8.10
N LEU A 266 -2.29 16.22 -8.24
CA LEU A 266 -0.85 16.40 -8.04
C LEU A 266 -0.19 17.02 -9.26
N ARG A 267 -0.56 16.56 -10.45
CA ARG A 267 0.00 17.04 -11.71
C ARG A 267 -0.21 18.54 -11.85
N ASP A 268 -1.42 19.03 -11.59
CA ASP A 268 -1.79 20.43 -11.72
C ASP A 268 -1.05 21.29 -10.68
N ALA A 269 -0.86 20.78 -9.46
CA ALA A 269 -0.07 21.45 -8.42
C ALA A 269 1.43 21.52 -8.74
N LEU A 270 1.97 20.55 -9.49
CA LEU A 270 3.40 20.44 -9.79
C LEU A 270 3.79 21.03 -11.16
N ALA A 271 2.86 21.15 -12.10
CA ALA A 271 3.12 21.59 -13.48
C ALA A 271 3.72 23.00 -13.57
N GLY A 272 3.34 23.91 -12.66
CA GLY A 272 3.84 25.30 -12.64
C GLY A 272 5.22 25.49 -12.02
N ARG A 273 5.88 24.42 -11.56
CA ARG A 273 7.11 24.54 -10.78
C ARG A 273 8.32 24.81 -11.68
N VAL A 274 9.01 25.91 -11.44
CA VAL A 274 10.23 26.27 -12.20
C VAL A 274 11.35 25.26 -11.93
N ASP A 275 11.96 24.78 -13.00
CA ASP A 275 13.15 23.93 -12.92
C ASP A 275 14.40 24.78 -12.68
N LYS A 276 15.17 24.48 -11.63
CA LYS A 276 16.39 25.22 -11.27
C LYS A 276 17.66 24.62 -11.87
N LYS A 277 17.58 23.52 -12.62
CA LYS A 277 18.75 22.93 -13.31
C LYS A 277 19.50 23.95 -14.16
N GLY A 278 18.78 24.73 -14.97
CA GLY A 278 19.37 25.78 -15.80
C GLY A 278 20.16 26.82 -15.00
N LEU A 279 19.65 27.20 -13.82
CA LEU A 279 20.35 28.10 -12.90
C LEU A 279 21.61 27.44 -12.31
N ALA A 280 21.55 26.16 -11.93
CA ALA A 280 22.71 25.42 -11.42
C ALA A 280 23.84 25.35 -12.46
N ILE A 281 23.50 25.19 -13.75
CA ILE A 281 24.46 25.23 -14.86
C ILE A 281 25.01 26.64 -15.09
N GLN A 282 24.20 27.68 -15.00
CA GLN A 282 24.68 29.07 -15.10
C GLN A 282 25.68 29.40 -13.97
N LEU A 283 25.37 28.99 -12.74
CA LEU A 283 26.26 29.14 -11.59
C LEU A 283 27.55 28.32 -11.76
N TRP A 284 27.45 27.12 -12.33
CA TRP A 284 28.63 26.33 -12.71
C TRP A 284 29.53 27.10 -13.67
N GLN A 285 28.98 27.62 -14.78
CA GLN A 285 29.77 28.35 -15.78
C GLN A 285 30.48 29.58 -15.21
N GLN A 286 29.87 30.25 -14.21
CA GLN A 286 30.50 31.37 -13.50
C GLN A 286 31.63 30.92 -12.56
N ALA A 287 31.48 29.77 -11.92
CA ALA A 287 32.44 29.23 -10.96
C ALA A 287 33.52 28.33 -11.59
N GLU A 288 33.31 27.84 -12.82
CA GLU A 288 34.06 26.76 -13.47
C GLU A 288 35.56 26.98 -13.39
N THR A 289 36.07 28.11 -13.89
CA THR A 289 37.51 28.43 -13.87
C THR A 289 38.10 28.34 -12.47
N THR A 290 37.40 28.87 -11.47
CA THR A 290 37.88 28.85 -10.07
C THR A 290 37.83 27.44 -9.50
N VAL A 291 36.75 26.70 -9.72
CA VAL A 291 36.58 25.33 -9.23
C VAL A 291 37.62 24.40 -9.86
N ILE A 292 37.85 24.49 -11.17
CA ILE A 292 38.85 23.69 -11.88
C ILE A 292 40.26 24.00 -11.39
N ASN A 293 40.59 25.28 -11.15
CA ASN A 293 41.89 25.65 -10.56
C ASN A 293 42.06 25.05 -9.15
N GLN A 294 41.04 25.16 -8.30
CA GLN A 294 41.06 24.56 -6.96
C GLN A 294 41.17 23.04 -7.00
N CYS A 295 40.44 22.39 -7.91
CA CYS A 295 40.49 20.94 -8.11
C CYS A 295 41.86 20.52 -8.64
N THR A 296 42.48 21.26 -9.54
CA THR A 296 43.83 20.95 -10.06
C THR A 296 44.88 21.01 -8.95
N GLN A 297 44.81 22.02 -8.08
CA GLN A 297 45.69 22.14 -6.91
C GLN A 297 45.45 21.02 -5.89
N LEU A 298 44.20 20.60 -5.70
CA LEU A 298 43.82 19.56 -4.73
C LEU A 298 44.09 18.14 -5.24
N LEU A 299 43.81 17.88 -6.51
CA LEU A 299 43.65 16.56 -7.10
C LEU A 299 44.75 16.20 -8.10
N SER A 300 45.71 17.07 -8.41
CA SER A 300 46.86 16.66 -9.22
C SER A 300 47.65 15.53 -8.53
N THR A 301 48.27 14.65 -9.31
CA THR A 301 49.08 13.54 -8.78
C THR A 301 50.30 14.02 -7.99
N SER A 302 50.74 15.26 -8.23
CA SER A 302 51.80 15.97 -7.50
C SER A 302 51.28 16.97 -6.46
N ALA A 303 49.98 16.95 -6.14
CA ALA A 303 49.36 17.89 -5.20
C ALA A 303 50.01 17.82 -3.80
N ASP A 304 50.24 18.97 -3.19
CA ASP A 304 50.71 19.05 -1.80
C ASP A 304 49.62 18.52 -0.84
N PRO A 305 49.90 17.49 -0.03
CA PRO A 305 48.96 16.98 0.97
C PRO A 305 48.46 18.03 1.97
N SER A 306 49.23 19.10 2.23
CA SER A 306 48.84 20.17 3.14
C SER A 306 47.62 20.96 2.63
N TYR A 307 47.44 21.03 1.31
CA TYR A 307 46.36 21.78 0.67
C TYR A 307 44.97 21.19 0.97
N VAL A 308 44.88 19.91 1.33
CA VAL A 308 43.60 19.28 1.75
C VAL A 308 42.97 20.05 2.91
N MET A 309 43.76 20.41 3.93
CA MET A 309 43.26 21.18 5.07
C MET A 309 42.93 22.62 4.69
N THR A 310 43.74 23.23 3.81
CA THR A 310 43.45 24.55 3.27
C THR A 310 42.09 24.56 2.56
N TYR A 311 41.82 23.58 1.72
CA TYR A 311 40.56 23.44 1.01
C TYR A 311 39.39 23.25 1.98
N ILE A 312 39.48 22.33 2.94
CA ILE A 312 38.41 22.05 3.91
C ILE A 312 38.05 23.29 4.75
N ASN A 313 39.05 24.10 5.13
CA ASN A 313 38.87 25.24 6.01
C ASN A 313 38.49 26.53 5.27
N HIS A 314 39.03 26.77 4.08
CA HIS A 314 38.96 28.09 3.42
C HIS A 314 38.20 28.12 2.09
N SER A 315 37.82 26.98 1.51
CA SER A 315 37.05 27.00 0.26
C SER A 315 35.64 27.58 0.49
N PHE A 316 35.15 28.39 -0.45
CA PHE A 316 33.80 28.96 -0.39
C PHE A 316 32.75 27.85 -0.54
N PRO A 317 31.68 27.83 0.29
CA PRO A 317 30.62 26.81 0.20
C PRO A 317 30.03 26.66 -1.22
N GLN A 318 29.87 27.77 -1.94
CA GLN A 318 29.37 27.80 -3.33
C GLN A 318 30.29 27.08 -4.32
N HIS A 319 31.59 26.96 -4.04
CA HIS A 319 32.54 26.22 -4.87
C HIS A 319 32.65 24.76 -4.43
N ARG A 320 32.47 24.48 -3.13
CA ARG A 320 32.50 23.12 -2.57
C ARG A 320 31.44 22.20 -3.15
N GLN A 321 30.27 22.72 -3.50
CA GLN A 321 29.19 21.93 -4.12
C GLN A 321 29.55 21.40 -5.52
N TYR A 322 30.59 21.95 -6.16
CA TYR A 322 31.06 21.55 -7.48
C TYR A 322 32.34 20.70 -7.43
N LEU A 323 32.80 20.27 -6.25
CA LEU A 323 34.04 19.51 -6.11
C LEU A 323 34.00 18.21 -6.93
N CYS A 324 32.93 17.44 -6.82
CA CYS A 324 32.78 16.20 -7.60
C CYS A 324 32.65 16.47 -9.10
N ALA A 325 31.97 17.55 -9.50
CA ALA A 325 31.88 17.98 -10.89
C ALA A 325 33.26 18.33 -11.48
N GLY A 326 34.06 19.13 -10.75
CA GLY A 326 35.41 19.50 -11.14
C GLY A 326 36.35 18.29 -11.21
N ALA A 327 36.26 17.37 -10.23
CA ALA A 327 36.99 16.10 -10.26
C ALA A 327 36.64 15.27 -11.50
N TRP A 328 35.35 15.13 -11.82
CA TRP A 328 34.89 14.38 -12.99
C TRP A 328 35.40 14.99 -14.31
N ILE A 329 35.41 16.32 -14.44
CA ILE A 329 35.94 17.02 -15.62
C ILE A 329 37.44 16.77 -15.80
N LEU A 330 38.22 16.86 -14.71
CA LEU A 330 39.67 16.65 -14.74
C LEU A 330 40.07 15.21 -15.13
N MET A 331 39.20 14.23 -14.88
CA MET A 331 39.44 12.85 -15.30
C MET A 331 39.43 12.71 -16.82
N TYR A 332 38.48 13.33 -17.53
CA TYR A 332 38.33 13.25 -19.00
C TYR A 332 38.42 11.81 -19.59
N GLY A 333 37.94 10.79 -18.85
CA GLY A 333 38.04 9.38 -19.25
C GLY A 333 39.30 8.65 -18.79
N HIS A 334 40.18 9.35 -18.07
CA HIS A 334 41.43 8.87 -17.48
C HIS A 334 41.39 9.05 -15.96
N PRO A 335 40.69 8.16 -15.22
CA PRO A 335 40.54 8.28 -13.77
C PRO A 335 41.85 8.39 -12.97
N GLU A 336 42.93 7.83 -13.51
CA GLU A 336 44.28 7.90 -12.98
C GLU A 336 44.88 9.32 -12.94
N SER A 337 44.25 10.29 -13.62
CA SER A 337 44.73 11.68 -13.65
C SER A 337 44.50 12.44 -12.34
N ILE A 338 43.62 11.94 -11.46
CA ILE A 338 43.28 12.58 -10.19
C ILE A 338 43.79 11.80 -8.97
N ASN A 339 44.17 12.54 -7.93
CA ASN A 339 44.49 12.02 -6.60
C ASN A 339 43.21 11.73 -5.82
N SER A 340 42.69 10.52 -6.00
CA SER A 340 41.49 10.00 -5.34
C SER A 340 41.59 9.98 -3.81
N LEU A 341 42.79 9.86 -3.25
CA LEU A 341 43.02 9.86 -1.80
C LEU A 341 42.74 11.25 -1.21
N HIS A 342 43.19 12.31 -1.89
CA HIS A 342 42.89 13.69 -1.48
C HIS A 342 41.39 13.98 -1.57
N LEU A 343 40.74 13.59 -2.68
CA LEU A 343 39.30 13.73 -2.83
C LEU A 343 38.53 13.00 -1.71
N GLY A 344 38.91 11.75 -1.42
CA GLY A 344 38.31 10.98 -0.34
C GLY A 344 38.46 11.65 1.02
N ARG A 345 39.63 12.20 1.34
CA ARG A 345 39.85 12.95 2.59
C ARG A 345 38.93 14.17 2.72
N VAL A 346 38.72 14.92 1.64
CA VAL A 346 37.81 16.07 1.64
C VAL A 346 36.35 15.64 1.79
N LEU A 347 35.88 14.68 0.99
CA LEU A 347 34.49 14.21 1.02
C LEU A 347 34.09 13.61 2.37
N ARG A 348 35.05 13.03 3.10
CA ARG A 348 34.81 12.51 4.46
C ARG A 348 34.55 13.62 5.50
N GLU A 349 35.11 14.81 5.30
CA GLU A 349 34.89 15.95 6.19
C GLU A 349 33.70 16.82 5.77
N PHE A 350 33.09 16.55 4.62
CA PHE A 350 31.80 17.13 4.26
C PHE A 350 30.68 16.50 5.09
N SER A 351 29.59 17.25 5.26
CA SER A 351 28.34 16.71 5.77
C SER A 351 27.67 15.81 4.72
N PRO A 352 26.81 14.86 5.14
CA PRO A 352 26.08 14.01 4.21
C PRO A 352 25.21 14.80 3.20
N GLU A 353 24.65 15.94 3.61
CA GLU A 353 23.90 16.84 2.73
C GLU A 353 24.81 17.50 1.69
N GLU A 354 26.00 17.97 2.05
CA GLU A 354 26.99 18.50 1.11
C GLU A 354 27.46 17.45 0.09
N VAL A 355 27.64 16.20 0.51
CA VAL A 355 28.00 15.09 -0.39
C VAL A 355 26.86 14.79 -1.37
N THR A 356 25.61 14.79 -0.88
CA THR A 356 24.43 14.60 -1.73
C THR A 356 24.31 15.72 -2.76
N ALA A 357 24.43 16.98 -2.34
CA ALA A 357 24.43 18.13 -3.24
C ALA A 357 25.53 18.03 -4.31
N ASN A 358 26.75 17.65 -3.91
CA ASN A 358 27.86 17.42 -4.84
C ASN A 358 27.54 16.38 -5.92
N ILE A 359 26.84 15.29 -5.56
CA ILE A 359 26.45 14.25 -6.52
C ILE A 359 25.42 14.77 -7.51
N TYR A 360 24.35 15.44 -7.03
CA TYR A 360 23.33 16.01 -7.90
C TYR A 360 23.93 17.05 -8.86
N THR A 361 24.78 17.94 -8.34
CA THR A 361 25.47 18.94 -9.15
C THR A 361 26.47 18.33 -10.13
N MET A 362 27.19 17.27 -9.76
CA MET A 362 28.05 16.51 -10.68
C MET A 362 27.23 15.90 -11.82
N VAL A 363 26.05 15.33 -11.53
CA VAL A 363 25.15 14.78 -12.56
C VAL A 363 24.67 15.88 -13.51
N ASP A 364 24.28 17.03 -13.00
CA ASP A 364 23.87 18.17 -13.84
C ASP A 364 24.99 18.61 -14.78
N VAL A 365 26.19 18.81 -14.25
CA VAL A 365 27.36 19.22 -15.03
C VAL A 365 27.76 18.14 -16.04
N LEU A 366 27.70 16.86 -15.66
CA LEU A 366 27.97 15.73 -16.55
C LEU A 366 27.02 15.73 -17.76
N LEU A 367 25.71 15.85 -17.53
CA LEU A 367 24.71 15.82 -18.60
C LEU A 367 24.79 17.06 -19.50
N HIS A 368 25.09 18.22 -18.91
CA HIS A 368 25.37 19.44 -19.67
C HIS A 368 26.62 19.28 -20.55
N HIS A 369 27.72 18.74 -20.00
CA HIS A 369 28.94 18.47 -20.74
C HIS A 369 28.73 17.47 -21.89
N PHE A 370 27.92 16.42 -21.66
CA PHE A 370 27.49 15.49 -22.70
C PHE A 370 26.84 16.22 -23.88
N SER A 371 25.88 17.09 -23.57
CA SER A 371 25.15 17.85 -24.58
C SER A 371 26.09 18.76 -25.39
N LEU A 372 27.05 19.42 -24.74
CA LEU A 372 28.05 20.27 -25.40
C LEU A 372 29.00 19.49 -26.31
N GLU A 373 29.55 18.35 -25.85
CA GLU A 373 30.48 17.56 -26.64
C GLU A 373 29.80 16.87 -27.83
N LEU A 374 28.54 16.48 -27.69
CA LEU A 374 27.73 15.98 -28.81
C LEU A 374 27.52 17.07 -29.88
N GLN A 375 27.23 18.32 -29.46
CA GLN A 375 27.15 19.46 -30.38
C GLN A 375 28.48 19.74 -31.09
N ARG A 376 29.61 19.42 -30.45
CA ARG A 376 30.97 19.50 -31.04
C ARG A 376 31.33 18.31 -31.94
N GLY A 377 30.40 17.38 -32.19
CA GLY A 377 30.58 16.26 -33.11
C GLY A 377 31.27 15.03 -32.51
N ARG A 378 31.41 14.94 -31.18
CA ARG A 378 31.91 13.73 -30.53
C ARG A 378 30.89 12.60 -30.63
N SER A 379 31.38 11.35 -30.69
CA SER A 379 30.50 10.18 -30.72
C SER A 379 29.85 9.94 -29.35
N LEU A 380 28.55 9.63 -29.34
CA LEU A 380 27.81 9.30 -28.12
C LEU A 380 28.40 8.07 -27.40
N GLN A 381 28.92 7.09 -28.14
CA GLN A 381 29.50 5.88 -27.58
C GLN A 381 30.78 6.19 -26.79
N ASP A 382 31.68 7.02 -27.34
CA ASP A 382 32.90 7.45 -26.65
C ASP A 382 32.58 8.24 -25.37
N LEU A 383 31.64 9.20 -25.45
CA LEU A 383 31.22 9.97 -24.29
C LEU A 383 30.63 9.07 -23.20
N MET A 384 29.72 8.16 -23.57
CA MET A 384 29.11 7.21 -22.64
C MET A 384 30.15 6.32 -21.95
N LEU A 385 31.13 5.83 -22.71
CA LEU A 385 32.24 5.05 -22.17
C LEU A 385 33.03 5.86 -21.14
N LYS A 386 33.44 7.09 -21.48
CA LYS A 386 34.19 7.98 -20.58
C LYS A 386 33.42 8.30 -19.30
N ALA A 387 32.13 8.63 -19.40
CA ALA A 387 31.29 8.86 -18.22
C ALA A 387 31.21 7.63 -17.34
N CYS A 388 30.89 6.48 -17.92
CA CYS A 388 30.74 5.24 -17.15
C CYS A 388 32.07 4.82 -16.50
N THR A 389 33.20 5.01 -17.18
CA THR A 389 34.54 4.77 -16.62
C THR A 389 34.82 5.69 -15.43
N ASN A 390 34.59 6.99 -15.57
CA ASN A 390 34.79 7.96 -14.49
C ASN A 390 33.87 7.67 -13.29
N LEU A 391 32.58 7.42 -13.54
CA LEU A 391 31.62 7.10 -12.48
C LEU A 391 31.97 5.78 -11.79
N SER A 392 32.34 4.75 -12.55
CA SER A 392 32.79 3.46 -12.01
C SER A 392 33.99 3.63 -11.09
N PHE A 393 34.92 4.53 -11.41
CA PHE A 393 36.04 4.84 -10.53
C PHE A 393 35.60 5.46 -9.20
N PHE A 394 34.68 6.42 -9.22
CA PHE A 394 34.12 7.00 -7.99
C PHE A 394 33.42 5.95 -7.12
N ILE A 395 32.71 5.02 -7.73
CA ILE A 395 31.88 4.04 -7.01
C ILE A 395 32.71 2.84 -6.53
N TRP A 396 33.68 2.35 -7.31
CA TRP A 396 34.30 1.03 -7.07
C TRP A 396 35.76 1.07 -6.65
N THR A 397 36.59 1.97 -7.19
CA THR A 397 38.06 1.94 -6.97
C THR A 397 38.44 2.44 -5.57
N HIS A 398 37.68 3.41 -5.06
CA HIS A 398 37.84 3.90 -3.69
C HIS A 398 36.51 4.13 -2.96
N GLU A 399 35.37 3.80 -3.58
CA GLU A 399 34.02 3.96 -3.01
C GLU A 399 33.83 5.34 -2.40
N LEU A 400 34.17 6.35 -3.19
CA LEU A 400 34.17 7.76 -2.82
C LEU A 400 32.75 8.31 -2.71
N LEU A 401 31.84 7.80 -3.54
CA LEU A 401 30.46 8.28 -3.63
C LEU A 401 29.45 7.13 -3.43
N PRO A 402 28.36 7.38 -2.68
CA PRO A 402 27.26 6.43 -2.54
C PRO A 402 26.51 6.20 -3.86
N LEU A 403 26.45 4.93 -4.30
CA LEU A 403 25.80 4.51 -5.55
C LEU A 403 24.30 4.77 -5.54
N ASP A 404 23.62 4.47 -4.43
CA ASP A 404 22.19 4.70 -4.24
C ASP A 404 21.80 6.14 -4.56
N ILE A 405 22.58 7.11 -4.07
CA ILE A 405 22.33 8.54 -4.31
C ILE A 405 22.64 8.96 -5.74
N LEU A 406 23.70 8.40 -6.34
CA LEU A 406 24.01 8.66 -7.74
C LEU A 406 22.89 8.17 -8.67
N LEU A 407 22.36 6.97 -8.41
CA LEU A 407 21.23 6.43 -9.18
C LEU A 407 19.98 7.30 -9.01
N LEU A 408 19.67 7.72 -7.78
CA LEU A 408 18.55 8.63 -7.51
C LEU A 408 18.71 9.97 -8.25
N ALA A 409 19.91 10.57 -8.20
CA ALA A 409 20.20 11.81 -8.92
C ALA A 409 20.04 11.67 -10.44
N LEU A 410 20.46 10.55 -11.02
CA LEU A 410 20.31 10.28 -12.45
C LEU A 410 18.84 10.06 -12.85
N ILE A 411 18.08 9.25 -12.10
CA ILE A 411 16.68 9.00 -12.44
C ILE A 411 15.78 10.22 -12.18
N ASP A 412 16.24 11.17 -11.38
CA ASP A 412 15.61 12.49 -11.19
C ASP A 412 15.84 13.44 -12.39
N ARG A 413 16.66 13.04 -13.36
CA ARG A 413 16.94 13.72 -14.64
C ARG A 413 16.41 12.94 -15.83
N ASP A 414 15.23 12.36 -15.67
CA ASP A 414 14.58 11.52 -16.68
C ASP A 414 14.09 12.29 -17.92
N ASP A 415 14.14 13.62 -17.89
CA ASP A 415 13.98 14.48 -19.05
C ASP A 415 15.21 14.46 -20.00
N ASP A 416 16.40 14.13 -19.48
CA ASP A 416 17.60 13.98 -20.29
C ASP A 416 17.67 12.58 -20.94
N PRO A 417 17.92 12.48 -22.27
CA PRO A 417 17.93 11.20 -22.99
C PRO A 417 19.08 10.25 -22.61
N HIS A 418 20.10 10.74 -21.90
CA HIS A 418 21.30 9.98 -21.55
C HIS A 418 21.32 9.52 -20.09
N ALA A 419 20.62 10.20 -19.18
CA ALA A 419 20.63 9.89 -17.75
C ALA A 419 20.22 8.44 -17.44
N LEU A 420 19.08 7.98 -17.97
CA LEU A 420 18.61 6.61 -17.78
C LEU A 420 19.51 5.57 -18.46
N ARG A 421 20.21 5.94 -19.54
CA ARG A 421 21.17 5.06 -20.19
C ARG A 421 22.41 4.85 -19.33
N ILE A 422 22.87 5.89 -18.63
CA ILE A 422 23.95 5.78 -17.63
C ILE A 422 23.51 4.88 -16.48
N VAL A 423 22.28 5.04 -15.98
CA VAL A 423 21.70 4.18 -14.93
C VAL A 423 21.75 2.72 -15.32
N ILE A 424 21.30 2.37 -16.53
CA ILE A 424 21.34 0.99 -17.04
C ILE A 424 22.77 0.46 -17.10
N ASN A 425 23.73 1.24 -17.63
CA ASN A 425 25.13 0.81 -17.68
C ASN A 425 25.74 0.57 -16.29
N LEU A 426 25.40 1.40 -15.30
CA LEU A 426 25.86 1.22 -13.92
C LEU A 426 25.23 -0.03 -13.29
N LEU A 427 23.95 -0.29 -13.57
CA LEU A 427 23.25 -1.50 -13.12
C LEU A 427 23.72 -2.77 -13.83
N ASP A 428 24.19 -2.67 -15.07
CA ASP A 428 24.76 -3.80 -15.82
C ASP A 428 26.26 -4.03 -15.54
N SER A 429 26.87 -3.21 -14.68
CA SER A 429 28.28 -3.34 -14.32
C SER A 429 28.58 -4.67 -13.64
N LYS A 430 29.72 -5.28 -14.00
CA LYS A 430 30.14 -6.57 -13.46
C LYS A 430 30.45 -6.46 -11.97
N GLU A 431 30.98 -5.32 -11.55
CA GLU A 431 31.33 -4.98 -10.18
C GLU A 431 30.10 -5.04 -9.28
N LEU A 432 28.99 -4.40 -9.67
CA LEU A 432 27.75 -4.44 -8.91
C LEU A 432 27.16 -5.86 -8.87
N GLN A 433 27.09 -6.53 -10.02
CA GLN A 433 26.55 -7.89 -10.08
C GLN A 433 27.36 -8.87 -9.21
N GLN A 434 28.69 -8.72 -9.15
CA GLN A 434 29.54 -9.52 -8.27
C GLN A 434 29.28 -9.23 -6.79
N ARG A 435 29.07 -7.95 -6.41
CA ARG A 435 28.71 -7.58 -5.04
C ARG A 435 27.37 -8.14 -4.62
N VAL A 436 26.35 -8.02 -5.48
CA VAL A 436 25.04 -8.61 -5.23
C VAL A 436 25.14 -10.14 -5.13
N LYS A 437 25.90 -10.78 -6.02
CA LYS A 437 26.14 -12.23 -5.93
C LYS A 437 26.81 -12.63 -4.62
N LEU A 438 27.83 -11.88 -4.18
CA LEU A 438 28.53 -12.14 -2.93
C LEU A 438 27.60 -11.95 -1.72
N TYR A 439 26.77 -10.92 -1.75
CA TYR A 439 25.73 -10.68 -0.74
C TYR A 439 24.77 -11.89 -0.65
N LEU A 440 24.22 -12.32 -1.79
CA LEU A 440 23.30 -13.47 -1.87
C LEU A 440 23.93 -14.78 -1.34
N MET A 441 25.24 -14.96 -1.50
CA MET A 441 25.94 -16.16 -1.02
C MET A 441 26.21 -16.13 0.49
N ASN A 442 26.35 -14.95 1.11
CA ASN A 442 26.87 -14.81 2.47
C ASN A 442 25.83 -14.43 3.53
N HIS A 443 24.74 -13.75 3.14
CA HIS A 443 23.82 -13.13 4.09
C HIS A 443 22.73 -14.08 4.65
N GLY A 444 22.61 -15.29 4.10
CA GLY A 444 21.53 -16.24 4.40
C GLY A 444 20.25 -15.94 3.60
N PRO A 445 19.21 -16.77 3.70
CA PRO A 445 17.98 -16.64 2.91
C PRO A 445 17.15 -15.39 3.30
N PRO A 446 16.24 -14.91 2.43
CA PRO A 446 15.33 -13.80 2.75
C PRO A 446 14.52 -14.02 4.03
N GLU A 447 14.01 -15.24 4.26
CA GLU A 447 13.39 -15.65 5.52
C GLU A 447 14.44 -15.93 6.61
N HIS A 448 15.17 -14.89 7.00
CA HIS A 448 16.28 -14.96 7.95
C HIS A 448 15.91 -15.63 9.29
N TRP A 449 14.64 -15.52 9.71
CA TRP A 449 14.14 -16.14 10.94
C TRP A 449 14.07 -17.66 10.90
N LEU A 450 14.02 -18.27 9.70
CA LEU A 450 14.02 -19.73 9.53
C LEU A 450 15.45 -20.30 9.48
N PHE A 451 16.46 -19.48 9.21
CA PHE A 451 17.84 -19.94 9.07
C PHE A 451 18.47 -20.23 10.43
N SER A 452 18.65 -21.50 10.78
CA SER A 452 19.21 -21.89 12.09
C SER A 452 20.74 -21.99 12.12
N GLY A 453 21.42 -21.70 11.00
CA GLY A 453 22.89 -21.72 10.95
C GLY A 453 23.54 -20.47 11.56
N THR A 454 24.87 -20.51 11.66
CA THR A 454 25.65 -19.36 12.13
C THR A 454 25.72 -18.27 11.05
N PHE A 455 25.32 -17.05 11.42
CA PHE A 455 25.47 -15.87 10.58
C PHE A 455 26.93 -15.39 10.60
N LYS A 456 27.43 -14.96 9.44
CA LYS A 456 28.81 -14.45 9.32
C LYS A 456 28.79 -12.94 9.24
N ARG A 457 29.66 -12.32 10.04
CA ARG A 457 29.90 -10.88 10.01
C ARG A 457 30.78 -10.52 8.84
N THR A 458 30.31 -9.60 8.00
CA THR A 458 31.12 -9.04 6.91
C THR A 458 32.10 -8.01 7.49
N GLU A 459 33.31 -7.96 6.95
CA GLU A 459 34.29 -6.93 7.29
C GLU A 459 33.74 -5.54 6.93
N LEU A 460 33.85 -4.58 7.86
CA LEU A 460 33.23 -3.25 7.74
C LEU A 460 33.57 -2.54 6.43
N GLN A 461 34.85 -2.50 6.06
CA GLN A 461 35.31 -1.86 4.83
C GLN A 461 34.80 -2.59 3.57
N LYS A 462 34.69 -3.93 3.60
CA LYS A 462 34.12 -4.69 2.47
C LYS A 462 32.61 -4.49 2.33
N ALA A 463 31.90 -4.35 3.44
CA ALA A 463 30.45 -4.16 3.45
C ALA A 463 30.03 -2.76 3.00
N LEU A 464 30.72 -1.71 3.49
CA LEU A 464 30.29 -0.31 3.35
C LEU A 464 31.23 0.56 2.52
N GLY A 465 32.41 0.06 2.21
CA GLY A 465 33.41 0.78 1.47
C GLY A 465 34.07 1.93 2.21
N ASN A 466 35.04 2.58 1.59
CA ASN A 466 35.93 3.53 2.29
C ASN A 466 35.26 4.83 2.73
N HIS A 467 34.25 5.32 2.01
CA HIS A 467 33.57 6.57 2.39
C HIS A 467 32.76 6.40 3.67
N LEU A 468 31.98 5.31 3.78
CA LEU A 468 31.07 5.07 4.89
C LEU A 468 31.74 4.44 6.12
N SER A 469 32.85 3.71 5.95
CA SER A 469 33.57 3.05 7.05
C SER A 469 34.62 3.92 7.75
N TRP A 470 34.90 5.13 7.26
CA TRP A 470 36.12 5.87 7.62
C TRP A 470 36.30 6.21 9.10
N LYS A 471 35.34 6.92 9.72
CA LYS A 471 35.37 7.27 11.16
C LYS A 471 34.76 6.17 12.03
N GLU A 472 34.35 5.06 11.41
CA GLU A 472 33.53 4.06 12.04
C GLU A 472 34.35 2.85 12.43
N ARG A 473 34.12 2.38 13.66
CA ARG A 473 34.79 1.20 14.22
C ARG A 473 33.82 0.10 14.58
N TYR A 474 32.53 0.41 14.70
CA TYR A 474 31.53 -0.58 15.02
C TYR A 474 31.24 -1.43 13.78
N PRO A 475 31.19 -2.76 13.91
CA PRO A 475 30.92 -3.66 12.80
C PRO A 475 29.51 -3.49 12.23
N THR A 476 29.26 -4.06 11.05
CA THR A 476 27.90 -4.21 10.51
C THR A 476 27.24 -5.46 11.06
N PHE A 477 25.92 -5.41 11.23
CA PHE A 477 25.09 -6.58 11.49
C PHE A 477 24.41 -7.04 10.20
N PHE A 478 23.83 -6.09 9.46
CA PHE A 478 23.05 -6.32 8.24
C PHE A 478 23.31 -5.26 7.16
N ASP A 479 23.88 -4.10 7.50
CA ASP A 479 24.17 -3.03 6.55
C ASP A 479 25.21 -3.45 5.50
N ASP A 480 24.91 -3.16 4.23
CA ASP A 480 25.72 -3.47 3.05
C ASP A 480 25.37 -2.49 1.92
N ILE A 481 26.34 -2.12 1.08
CA ILE A 481 26.10 -1.23 -0.07
C ILE A 481 25.03 -1.82 -1.01
N ALA A 482 25.00 -3.14 -1.19
CA ALA A 482 23.99 -3.80 -2.00
C ALA A 482 22.59 -3.58 -1.40
N MET A 483 22.42 -3.81 -0.08
CA MET A 483 21.13 -3.70 0.61
C MET A 483 20.50 -2.32 0.50
N ARG A 484 21.32 -1.27 0.44
CA ARG A 484 20.85 0.11 0.27
C ARG A 484 20.20 0.37 -1.09
N LEU A 485 20.45 -0.49 -2.09
CA LEU A 485 19.83 -0.42 -3.41
C LEU A 485 18.41 -1.02 -3.45
N LEU A 486 18.00 -1.80 -2.44
CA LEU A 486 16.69 -2.45 -2.43
C LEU A 486 15.51 -1.47 -2.55
N PRO A 487 15.50 -0.29 -1.89
CA PRO A 487 14.47 0.73 -2.15
C PRO A 487 14.71 1.56 -3.42
N VAL A 488 15.92 1.55 -3.99
CA VAL A 488 16.27 2.38 -5.17
C VAL A 488 15.90 1.68 -6.47
N ILE A 489 16.16 0.37 -6.59
CA ILE A 489 15.85 -0.41 -7.80
C ILE A 489 14.36 -0.28 -8.19
N PRO A 490 13.38 -0.43 -7.28
CA PRO A 490 11.98 -0.15 -7.57
C PRO A 490 11.76 1.22 -8.23
N LEU A 491 12.33 2.29 -7.67
CA LEU A 491 12.21 3.64 -8.22
C LEU A 491 12.80 3.75 -9.62
N VAL A 492 13.94 3.10 -9.88
CA VAL A 492 14.51 3.01 -11.24
C VAL A 492 13.52 2.35 -12.19
N ILE A 493 12.86 1.26 -11.79
CA ILE A 493 11.85 0.59 -12.63
C ILE A 493 10.68 1.52 -12.95
N TYR A 494 10.14 2.25 -11.96
CA TYR A 494 9.10 3.27 -12.20
C TYR A 494 9.54 4.26 -13.29
N ARG A 495 10.74 4.82 -13.15
CA ARG A 495 11.31 5.82 -14.06
C ARG A 495 11.51 5.29 -15.47
N LEU A 496 11.97 4.04 -15.61
CA LEU A 496 12.12 3.39 -16.92
C LEU A 496 10.77 3.20 -17.61
N ILE A 497 9.72 2.78 -16.87
CA ILE A 497 8.37 2.61 -17.44
C ILE A 497 7.78 3.97 -17.85
N GLU A 498 7.92 5.01 -17.02
CA GLU A 498 7.44 6.36 -17.34
C GLU A 498 8.09 6.93 -18.61
N ASN A 499 9.32 6.49 -18.89
CA ASN A 499 10.10 6.85 -20.08
C ASN A 499 9.97 5.85 -21.24
N GLU A 500 8.99 4.94 -21.19
CA GLU A 500 8.72 3.94 -22.24
C GLU A 500 9.91 2.99 -22.51
N ALA A 501 10.86 2.90 -21.58
CA ALA A 501 12.02 2.01 -21.64
C ALA A 501 11.68 0.60 -21.11
N ILE A 502 10.62 0.00 -21.64
CA ILE A 502 10.04 -1.27 -21.18
C ILE A 502 11.04 -2.43 -21.23
N ASP A 503 11.84 -2.52 -22.30
CA ASP A 503 12.86 -3.56 -22.43
C ASP A 503 13.98 -3.39 -21.39
N ALA A 504 14.32 -2.16 -21.03
CA ALA A 504 15.31 -1.91 -19.98
C ALA A 504 14.77 -2.31 -18.61
N ALA A 505 13.50 -1.99 -18.32
CA ALA A 505 12.84 -2.42 -17.10
C ALA A 505 12.79 -3.95 -16.98
N ASP A 506 12.45 -4.67 -18.07
CA ASP A 506 12.48 -6.14 -18.10
C ASP A 506 13.88 -6.69 -17.81
N ARG A 507 14.94 -6.13 -18.43
CA ARG A 507 16.33 -6.55 -18.19
C ARG A 507 16.77 -6.31 -16.74
N VAL A 508 16.51 -5.13 -16.18
CA VAL A 508 16.88 -4.83 -14.79
C VAL A 508 16.17 -5.79 -13.83
N LEU A 509 14.87 -6.00 -13.99
CA LEU A 509 14.14 -6.98 -13.17
C LEU A 509 14.65 -8.42 -13.39
N GLN A 510 15.05 -8.79 -14.60
CA GLN A 510 15.62 -10.10 -14.87
C GLN A 510 16.90 -10.33 -14.08
N VAL A 511 17.79 -9.33 -14.02
CA VAL A 511 19.07 -9.42 -13.29
C VAL A 511 18.85 -9.38 -11.77
N TYR A 512 17.92 -8.56 -11.28
CA TYR A 512 17.79 -8.26 -9.85
C TYR A 512 16.58 -8.89 -9.14
N SER A 513 15.73 -9.67 -9.81
CA SER A 513 14.54 -10.30 -9.20
C SER A 513 14.83 -11.09 -7.92
N THR A 514 15.83 -11.98 -7.94
CA THR A 514 16.24 -12.75 -6.75
C THR A 514 16.79 -11.86 -5.64
N PHE A 515 17.44 -10.75 -6.00
CA PHE A 515 17.92 -9.78 -5.02
C PHE A 515 16.75 -9.02 -4.36
N LEU A 516 15.72 -8.68 -5.13
CA LEU A 516 14.51 -8.04 -4.62
C LEU A 516 13.68 -8.93 -3.69
N HIS A 517 13.94 -10.24 -3.60
CA HIS A 517 13.33 -11.10 -2.56
C HIS A 517 13.74 -10.67 -1.14
N TYR A 518 14.86 -9.95 -0.99
CA TYR A 518 15.30 -9.37 0.29
C TYR A 518 14.67 -8.01 0.59
N TYR A 519 13.92 -7.43 -0.35
CA TYR A 519 13.25 -6.16 -0.15
C TYR A 519 12.04 -6.35 0.78
N PRO A 520 11.97 -5.69 1.95
CA PRO A 520 10.87 -5.89 2.91
C PRO A 520 9.49 -5.43 2.41
N LEU A 521 9.44 -4.75 1.26
CA LEU A 521 8.23 -4.26 0.62
C LEU A 521 8.05 -4.85 -0.79
N ASN A 522 8.64 -6.02 -1.10
CA ASN A 522 8.58 -6.63 -2.42
C ASN A 522 7.14 -6.94 -2.87
N PHE A 523 6.27 -7.38 -1.96
CA PHE A 523 4.86 -7.63 -2.24
C PHE A 523 4.10 -6.32 -2.46
N THR A 524 4.32 -5.33 -1.60
CA THR A 524 3.75 -3.99 -1.75
C THR A 524 4.18 -3.35 -3.09
N PHE A 525 5.45 -3.47 -3.46
CA PHE A 525 5.99 -2.99 -4.73
C PHE A 525 5.26 -3.61 -5.92
N VAL A 526 5.11 -4.94 -5.95
CA VAL A 526 4.42 -5.65 -7.04
C VAL A 526 2.96 -5.23 -7.15
N ARG A 527 2.24 -5.13 -6.02
CA ARG A 527 0.86 -4.63 -6.02
C ARG A 527 0.79 -3.21 -6.59
N ASP A 528 1.65 -2.31 -6.12
CA ASP A 528 1.56 -0.89 -6.44
C ASP A 528 2.02 -0.57 -7.86
N ILE A 529 3.04 -1.27 -8.39
CA ILE A 529 3.50 -1.05 -9.77
C ILE A 529 2.47 -1.55 -10.80
N LEU A 530 1.82 -2.69 -10.55
CA LEU A 530 0.76 -3.22 -11.40
C LEU A 530 -0.46 -2.29 -11.40
N GLY A 531 -0.83 -1.74 -10.25
CA GLY A 531 -1.94 -0.81 -10.14
C GLY A 531 -1.64 0.56 -10.76
N TYR A 532 -0.45 1.11 -10.49
CA TYR A 532 -0.08 2.46 -10.94
C TYR A 532 0.08 2.56 -12.47
N PHE A 533 0.56 1.49 -13.11
CA PHE A 533 0.73 1.41 -14.56
C PHE A 533 -0.28 0.49 -15.25
N TYR A 534 -1.42 0.19 -14.61
CA TYR A 534 -2.45 -0.64 -15.22
C TYR A 534 -2.82 -0.14 -16.63
N GLY A 535 -2.96 -1.06 -17.58
CA GLY A 535 -3.21 -0.75 -19.00
C GLY A 535 -1.99 -0.29 -19.82
N HIS A 536 -0.83 -0.06 -19.19
CA HIS A 536 0.38 0.44 -19.85
C HIS A 536 1.54 -0.57 -19.84
N LEU A 537 1.38 -1.72 -19.17
CA LEU A 537 2.39 -2.76 -19.06
C LEU A 537 2.20 -3.84 -20.14
N SER A 538 3.30 -4.33 -20.71
CA SER A 538 3.27 -5.50 -21.58
C SER A 538 3.12 -6.79 -20.75
N GLY A 539 2.46 -7.83 -21.29
CA GLY A 539 2.30 -9.10 -20.59
C GLY A 539 3.63 -9.75 -20.18
N LYS A 540 4.68 -9.60 -21.00
CA LYS A 540 6.04 -10.03 -20.65
C LYS A 540 6.56 -9.31 -19.40
N LEU A 541 6.38 -7.99 -19.32
CA LEU A 541 6.81 -7.21 -18.17
C LEU A 541 5.98 -7.53 -16.92
N VAL A 542 4.68 -7.79 -17.06
CA VAL A 542 3.81 -8.25 -15.95
C VAL A 542 4.35 -9.55 -15.35
N LEU A 543 4.64 -10.57 -16.18
CA LEU A 543 5.25 -11.82 -15.73
C LEU A 543 6.60 -11.58 -15.03
N ARG A 544 7.40 -10.64 -15.56
CA ARG A 544 8.69 -10.28 -14.97
C ARG A 544 8.53 -9.64 -13.59
N ILE A 545 7.55 -8.75 -13.43
CA ILE A 545 7.20 -8.12 -12.14
C ILE A 545 6.75 -9.18 -11.13
N LEU A 546 5.91 -10.14 -11.54
CA LEU A 546 5.45 -11.22 -10.65
C LEU A 546 6.60 -12.08 -10.11
N ASN A 547 7.69 -12.26 -10.86
CA ASN A 547 8.87 -13.02 -10.41
C ASN A 547 9.66 -12.34 -9.26
N VAL A 548 9.36 -11.07 -8.96
CA VAL A 548 9.85 -10.40 -7.74
C VAL A 548 9.21 -11.00 -6.48
N LEU A 549 8.10 -11.73 -6.62
CA LEU A 549 7.52 -12.53 -5.56
C LEU A 549 8.09 -13.96 -5.62
N ASP A 550 8.26 -14.58 -4.46
CA ASP A 550 8.36 -16.05 -4.39
C ASP A 550 6.95 -16.62 -4.60
N VAL A 551 6.55 -16.75 -5.87
CA VAL A 551 5.19 -17.13 -6.31
C VAL A 551 4.70 -18.41 -5.62
N LYS A 552 5.60 -19.32 -5.23
CA LYS A 552 5.26 -20.56 -4.53
C LYS A 552 4.78 -20.35 -3.08
N LYS A 553 5.19 -19.25 -2.44
CA LYS A 553 4.81 -18.90 -1.06
C LYS A 553 3.55 -18.05 -1.01
N ILE A 554 3.25 -17.33 -2.08
CA ILE A 554 2.06 -16.47 -2.18
C ILE A 554 0.83 -17.34 -2.46
N PRO A 555 -0.30 -17.13 -1.77
CA PRO A 555 -1.51 -17.95 -1.92
C PRO A 555 -2.29 -17.56 -3.19
N PHE A 556 -1.66 -17.66 -4.35
CA PHE A 556 -2.32 -17.50 -5.63
C PHE A 556 -3.31 -18.65 -5.89
N SER A 557 -4.37 -18.38 -6.63
CA SER A 557 -5.31 -19.38 -7.13
C SER A 557 -4.57 -20.46 -7.93
N GLU A 558 -4.89 -21.73 -7.72
CA GLU A 558 -4.16 -22.85 -8.33
C GLU A 558 -4.12 -22.80 -9.87
N SER A 559 -5.18 -22.28 -10.51
CA SER A 559 -5.25 -22.14 -11.97
C SER A 559 -4.62 -20.84 -12.48
N PHE A 560 -4.27 -19.87 -11.63
CA PHE A 560 -3.71 -18.58 -12.04
C PHE A 560 -2.49 -18.70 -12.98
N PRO A 561 -1.50 -19.59 -12.72
CA PRO A 561 -0.35 -19.75 -13.62
C PRO A 561 -0.72 -20.16 -15.06
N GLN A 562 -1.87 -20.81 -15.27
CA GLN A 562 -2.34 -21.26 -16.58
C GLN A 562 -2.85 -20.09 -17.44
N HIS A 563 -3.38 -19.05 -16.78
CA HIS A 563 -3.95 -17.88 -17.42
C HIS A 563 -2.90 -16.81 -17.79
N ILE A 564 -1.73 -16.83 -17.14
CA ILE A 564 -0.65 -15.85 -17.38
C ILE A 564 0.45 -16.34 -18.35
N ASN A 565 0.73 -17.65 -18.39
CA ASN A 565 1.89 -18.21 -19.12
C ASN A 565 1.57 -18.82 -20.50
N SER A 566 0.29 -18.87 -20.91
CA SER A 566 -0.11 -19.61 -22.11
C SER A 566 -0.14 -18.74 -23.37
N SER A 567 0.13 -19.34 -24.54
CA SER A 567 -0.12 -18.74 -25.86
C SER A 567 -1.61 -18.45 -26.11
N THR A 568 -2.50 -18.94 -25.23
CA THR A 568 -3.94 -18.65 -25.13
C THR A 568 -4.30 -17.57 -24.08
N ALA A 569 -3.31 -16.85 -23.54
CA ALA A 569 -3.46 -15.80 -22.53
C ALA A 569 -4.57 -14.76 -22.86
N ALA A 570 -4.90 -14.52 -24.12
CA ALA A 570 -5.95 -13.58 -24.50
C ALA A 570 -7.40 -14.02 -24.16
N ILE A 571 -7.61 -15.24 -23.64
CA ILE A 571 -8.94 -15.75 -23.27
C ILE A 571 -9.21 -15.41 -21.79
N CYS A 572 -10.33 -14.71 -21.55
CA CYS A 572 -10.81 -14.41 -20.21
C CYS A 572 -10.99 -15.70 -19.39
N PRO A 573 -10.48 -15.76 -18.13
CA PRO A 573 -10.73 -16.89 -17.26
C PRO A 573 -12.23 -17.21 -17.13
N PRO A 574 -12.60 -18.48 -16.91
CA PRO A 574 -14.00 -18.88 -16.76
C PRO A 574 -14.61 -18.27 -15.48
N LEU A 575 -15.95 -18.21 -15.40
CA LEU A 575 -16.64 -17.67 -14.20
C LEU A 575 -16.26 -18.43 -12.92
N ASP A 576 -16.00 -19.72 -13.01
CA ASP A 576 -15.54 -20.55 -11.88
C ASP A 576 -14.24 -20.05 -11.22
N TYR A 577 -13.33 -19.48 -12.03
CA TYR A 577 -12.10 -18.89 -11.52
C TYR A 577 -12.40 -17.69 -10.62
N PHE A 578 -13.21 -16.75 -11.13
CA PHE A 578 -13.60 -15.55 -10.36
C PHE A 578 -14.48 -15.90 -9.15
N ALA A 579 -15.37 -16.89 -9.27
CA ALA A 579 -16.18 -17.36 -8.14
C ALA A 579 -15.30 -17.95 -7.02
N THR A 580 -14.29 -18.76 -7.38
CA THR A 580 -13.32 -19.33 -6.43
C THR A 580 -12.52 -18.22 -5.74
N LEU A 581 -12.09 -17.21 -6.49
CA LEU A 581 -11.41 -16.03 -5.95
C LEU A 581 -12.27 -15.29 -4.92
N LEU A 582 -13.54 -15.02 -5.25
CA LEU A 582 -14.49 -14.38 -4.33
C LEU A 582 -14.75 -15.22 -3.08
N LEU A 583 -14.87 -16.53 -3.22
CA LEU A 583 -15.01 -17.43 -2.08
C LEU A 583 -13.79 -17.38 -1.15
N GLY A 584 -12.59 -17.31 -1.72
CA GLY A 584 -11.34 -17.12 -0.98
C GLY A 584 -11.36 -15.83 -0.13
N LEU A 585 -11.93 -14.74 -0.66
CA LEU A 585 -12.14 -13.50 0.08
C LEU A 585 -13.20 -13.65 1.18
N VAL A 586 -14.32 -14.31 0.92
CA VAL A 586 -15.35 -14.55 1.94
C VAL A 586 -14.78 -15.31 3.14
N ASN A 587 -13.97 -16.34 2.88
CA ASN A 587 -13.46 -17.21 3.93
C ASN A 587 -12.34 -16.57 4.79
N ASN A 588 -11.58 -15.62 4.24
CA ASN A 588 -10.34 -15.12 4.87
C ASN A 588 -10.30 -13.60 5.10
N VAL A 589 -11.18 -12.84 4.44
CA VAL A 589 -11.19 -11.36 4.45
C VAL A 589 -12.46 -10.79 5.05
N ILE A 590 -13.62 -11.34 4.69
CA ILE A 590 -14.89 -10.86 5.23
C ILE A 590 -15.07 -11.38 6.66
N PRO A 591 -15.37 -10.51 7.65
CA PRO A 591 -15.62 -10.94 9.01
C PRO A 591 -16.77 -11.96 9.06
N PRO A 592 -16.64 -13.06 9.83
CA PRO A 592 -17.68 -14.07 9.90
C PRO A 592 -18.96 -13.49 10.53
N LEU A 593 -20.11 -13.91 10.02
CA LEU A 593 -21.40 -13.57 10.62
C LEU A 593 -21.48 -14.28 11.99
N ASN A 594 -21.59 -13.52 13.08
CA ASN A 594 -21.81 -14.10 14.41
C ASN A 594 -23.18 -14.81 14.44
N ASN A 595 -23.18 -16.14 14.29
CA ASN A 595 -24.38 -16.93 14.54
C ASN A 595 -24.61 -17.01 16.05
N SER A 596 -25.59 -16.27 16.57
CA SER A 596 -26.23 -16.51 17.86
C SER A 596 -27.20 -17.71 17.82
N SER A 597 -26.81 -18.79 17.13
CA SER A 597 -27.61 -20.02 17.02
C SER A 597 -26.86 -21.29 17.41
N LYS A 598 -25.96 -21.18 18.41
CA LYS A 598 -25.68 -22.31 19.29
C LYS A 598 -26.52 -22.14 20.55
N ASN A 599 -27.53 -22.99 20.72
CA ASN A 599 -28.19 -23.21 22.01
C ASN A 599 -27.12 -23.30 23.10
N GLY A 600 -27.21 -22.40 24.08
CA GLY A 600 -26.25 -22.28 25.20
C GLY A 600 -26.28 -23.48 26.16
N PRO A 601 -25.53 -23.40 27.29
CA PRO A 601 -25.61 -22.25 28.17
C PRO A 601 -24.27 -21.51 28.39
N THR A 602 -24.38 -20.18 28.39
CA THR A 602 -23.69 -19.19 29.23
C THR A 602 -22.33 -19.57 29.84
N ARG A 603 -21.28 -18.83 29.46
CA ARG A 603 -20.48 -18.12 30.47
C ARG A 603 -19.64 -16.97 29.90
N ASP A 604 -19.73 -15.87 30.63
CA ASP A 604 -19.02 -14.60 30.47
C ASP A 604 -17.49 -14.71 30.44
N ALA A 605 -16.90 -13.68 29.83
CA ALA A 605 -15.51 -13.30 29.98
C ALA A 605 -15.10 -13.22 31.45
N SER A 606 -14.14 -14.05 31.89
CA SER A 606 -13.21 -13.72 32.97
C SER A 606 -12.10 -14.76 33.11
N ASN A 607 -10.90 -14.27 33.40
CA ASN A 607 -9.71 -15.01 33.80
C ASN A 607 -9.99 -16.08 34.87
N SER A 608 -9.39 -17.26 34.73
CA SER A 608 -8.51 -17.88 35.75
C SER A 608 -8.19 -19.33 35.39
N SER A 609 -6.95 -19.71 35.72
CA SER A 609 -6.50 -21.08 35.91
C SER A 609 -7.52 -21.94 36.65
N VAL A 610 -7.72 -23.19 36.23
CA VAL A 610 -7.60 -24.40 37.08
C VAL A 610 -7.72 -25.65 36.20
N ARG A 611 -6.84 -26.58 36.51
CA ARG A 611 -6.60 -27.96 36.04
C ARG A 611 -7.87 -28.83 35.97
N ALA A 612 -7.97 -29.70 34.97
CA ALA A 612 -8.84 -30.88 34.98
C ALA A 612 -8.02 -32.16 34.74
N PRO A 613 -8.35 -33.30 35.39
CA PRO A 613 -7.53 -34.51 35.42
C PRO A 613 -7.78 -35.45 34.23
N HIS A 614 -6.78 -36.32 33.99
CA HIS A 614 -6.74 -37.41 33.01
C HIS A 614 -7.92 -38.39 33.10
N ASN A 615 -8.36 -38.90 31.94
CA ASN A 615 -8.56 -40.34 31.74
C ASN A 615 -8.39 -40.75 30.25
N LYS A 616 -7.88 -41.98 30.08
CA LYS A 616 -7.31 -42.60 28.86
C LYS A 616 -8.38 -43.28 27.95
N PRO A 617 -8.00 -43.79 26.75
CA PRO A 617 -8.78 -43.69 25.51
C PRO A 617 -9.59 -44.95 25.15
N GLN A 618 -10.54 -44.80 24.23
CA GLN A 618 -11.03 -45.91 23.42
C GLN A 618 -11.07 -45.51 21.94
N ALA A 619 -10.34 -46.28 21.14
CA ALA A 619 -10.20 -46.16 19.71
C ALA A 619 -11.43 -46.73 19.00
N THR A 620 -11.92 -46.01 17.99
CA THR A 620 -12.23 -46.46 16.63
C THR A 620 -13.10 -45.39 15.96
N SER A 621 -12.51 -44.54 15.12
CA SER A 621 -13.23 -43.87 14.05
C SER A 621 -12.25 -43.33 13.01
N GLN A 622 -12.70 -43.46 11.77
CA GLN A 622 -12.05 -43.07 10.53
C GLN A 622 -11.51 -41.62 10.55
N PRO A 623 -10.54 -41.26 9.68
CA PRO A 623 -10.06 -39.90 9.58
C PRO A 623 -11.16 -39.02 8.99
N VAL A 624 -12.03 -38.49 9.85
CA VAL A 624 -12.75 -37.26 9.57
C VAL A 624 -11.68 -36.18 9.56
N PRO A 625 -11.47 -35.42 8.47
CA PRO A 625 -10.67 -34.22 8.55
C PRO A 625 -11.43 -33.27 9.46
N THR A 626 -11.04 -33.23 10.73
CA THR A 626 -11.34 -32.10 11.61
C THR A 626 -10.87 -30.86 10.86
N VAL A 627 -11.83 -30.02 10.45
CA VAL A 627 -11.62 -28.66 10.01
C VAL A 627 -11.07 -27.88 11.20
N THR A 628 -9.82 -28.15 11.55
CA THR A 628 -9.00 -27.30 12.38
C THR A 628 -8.71 -26.06 11.55
N SER A 629 -8.98 -24.89 12.13
CA SER A 629 -8.56 -23.55 11.71
C SER A 629 -7.29 -23.53 10.84
N GLU A 630 -7.44 -23.74 9.52
CA GLU A 630 -6.37 -23.45 8.53
C GLU A 630 -6.25 -21.92 8.28
N GLY A 631 -7.19 -21.13 8.82
CA GLY A 631 -7.42 -19.74 8.44
C GLY A 631 -6.51 -18.67 9.07
N GLN A 632 -5.53 -19.03 9.91
CA GLN A 632 -4.57 -18.04 10.45
C GLN A 632 -3.13 -18.52 10.32
N LYS A 633 -2.53 -18.23 9.16
CA LYS A 633 -1.07 -18.31 9.00
C LYS A 633 -0.40 -17.38 10.01
N PRO A 634 0.60 -17.85 10.79
CA PRO A 634 1.38 -17.00 11.67
C PRO A 634 2.04 -15.84 10.92
N PHE A 635 2.09 -14.66 11.54
CA PHE A 635 2.69 -13.43 10.96
C PHE A 635 4.08 -13.67 10.37
N TYR A 636 4.91 -14.47 11.05
CA TYR A 636 6.27 -14.76 10.59
C TYR A 636 6.33 -15.56 9.28
N GLN A 637 5.25 -16.14 8.76
CA GLN A 637 5.30 -16.85 7.48
C GLN A 637 5.38 -15.88 6.30
N ILE A 638 4.60 -14.80 6.35
CA ILE A 638 4.54 -13.77 5.30
C ILE A 638 4.31 -12.42 5.98
N GLN A 639 5.36 -11.58 5.98
CA GLN A 639 5.41 -10.34 6.77
C GLN A 639 4.97 -9.08 6.00
N ASP A 640 4.94 -9.12 4.67
CA ASP A 640 4.43 -8.10 3.74
C ASP A 640 3.25 -8.75 2.99
N PRO A 641 2.01 -8.23 3.04
CA PRO A 641 1.56 -6.89 3.41
C PRO A 641 1.38 -6.54 4.89
N GLY A 642 1.62 -7.47 5.81
CA GLY A 642 1.49 -7.26 7.24
C GLY A 642 0.55 -8.27 7.88
N THR A 643 -0.71 -8.37 7.42
CA THR A 643 -1.68 -9.33 7.98
C THR A 643 -2.07 -10.39 6.96
N HIS A 644 -2.53 -11.56 7.44
CA HIS A 644 -2.99 -12.63 6.56
C HIS A 644 -4.20 -12.20 5.71
N THR A 645 -5.18 -11.53 6.32
CA THR A 645 -6.33 -10.96 5.60
C THR A 645 -5.90 -10.02 4.48
N GLN A 646 -4.94 -9.14 4.74
CA GLN A 646 -4.45 -8.23 3.73
C GLN A 646 -3.67 -8.95 2.63
N LEU A 647 -2.90 -9.98 2.98
CA LEU A 647 -2.22 -10.82 2.00
C LEU A 647 -3.21 -11.42 1.01
N ILE A 648 -4.30 -12.00 1.50
CA ILE A 648 -5.31 -12.62 0.64
C ILE A 648 -5.98 -11.58 -0.26
N LEU A 649 -6.40 -10.44 0.30
CA LEU A 649 -7.02 -9.36 -0.47
C LEU A 649 -6.09 -8.81 -1.56
N GLU A 650 -4.87 -8.43 -1.20
CA GLU A 650 -3.91 -7.86 -2.14
C GLU A 650 -3.39 -8.90 -3.15
N THR A 651 -3.36 -10.20 -2.81
CA THR A 651 -3.07 -11.28 -3.76
C THR A 651 -4.16 -11.36 -4.82
N ALA A 652 -5.44 -11.28 -4.43
CA ALA A 652 -6.54 -11.24 -5.39
C ALA A 652 -6.45 -10.01 -6.31
N VAL A 653 -6.05 -8.85 -5.78
CA VAL A 653 -5.79 -7.64 -6.59
C VAL A 653 -4.66 -7.89 -7.58
N ILE A 654 -3.52 -8.45 -7.14
CA ILE A 654 -2.39 -8.77 -8.02
C ILE A 654 -2.82 -9.74 -9.13
N GLU A 655 -3.61 -10.78 -8.82
CA GLU A 655 -4.13 -11.71 -9.83
C GLU A 655 -4.91 -10.97 -10.90
N ILE A 656 -5.93 -10.19 -10.50
CA ILE A 656 -6.79 -9.44 -11.41
C ILE A 656 -5.99 -8.47 -12.28
N LEU A 657 -5.05 -7.73 -11.70
CA LEU A 657 -4.22 -6.76 -12.44
C LEU A 657 -3.21 -7.43 -13.38
N SER A 658 -2.89 -8.71 -13.14
CA SER A 658 -1.93 -9.45 -13.96
C SER A 658 -2.57 -10.21 -15.11
N LEU A 659 -3.91 -10.34 -15.13
CA LEU A 659 -4.59 -11.05 -16.20
C LEU A 659 -4.42 -10.30 -17.53
N PRO A 660 -4.05 -10.99 -18.62
CA PRO A 660 -3.86 -10.40 -19.94
C PRO A 660 -5.19 -10.17 -20.69
N VAL A 661 -6.19 -9.64 -19.98
CA VAL A 661 -7.53 -9.31 -20.49
C VAL A 661 -7.94 -7.92 -20.05
N ASN A 662 -8.93 -7.34 -20.72
CA ASN A 662 -9.36 -5.98 -20.40
C ASN A 662 -10.24 -5.92 -19.13
N ALA A 663 -10.31 -4.73 -18.54
CA ALA A 663 -11.13 -4.51 -17.34
C ALA A 663 -12.62 -4.81 -17.57
N SER A 664 -13.14 -4.57 -18.78
CA SER A 664 -14.57 -4.76 -19.08
C SER A 664 -14.98 -6.23 -19.05
N GLN A 665 -14.15 -7.14 -19.56
CA GLN A 665 -14.37 -8.59 -19.52
C GLN A 665 -14.35 -9.13 -18.08
N ILE A 666 -13.38 -8.68 -17.27
CA ILE A 666 -13.27 -9.06 -15.85
C ILE A 666 -14.51 -8.59 -15.08
N VAL A 667 -14.86 -7.31 -15.23
CA VAL A 667 -16.03 -6.73 -14.56
C VAL A 667 -17.32 -7.40 -15.01
N SER A 668 -17.51 -7.65 -16.30
CA SER A 668 -18.69 -8.38 -16.79
C SER A 668 -18.77 -9.78 -16.19
N SER A 669 -17.65 -10.50 -16.08
CA SER A 669 -17.61 -11.83 -15.44
C SER A 669 -18.01 -11.77 -13.96
N LEU A 670 -17.48 -10.80 -13.21
CA LEU A 670 -17.83 -10.59 -11.80
C LEU A 670 -19.31 -10.21 -11.61
N VAL A 671 -19.83 -9.30 -12.44
CA VAL A 671 -21.24 -8.89 -12.39
C VAL A 671 -22.15 -10.06 -12.80
N GLN A 672 -21.78 -10.86 -13.78
CA GLN A 672 -22.55 -12.06 -14.18
C GLN A 672 -22.68 -13.07 -13.04
N ILE A 673 -21.61 -13.28 -12.25
CA ILE A 673 -21.66 -14.13 -11.06
C ILE A 673 -22.66 -13.56 -10.05
N VAL A 674 -22.56 -12.26 -9.75
CA VAL A 674 -23.45 -11.56 -8.80
C VAL A 674 -24.92 -11.64 -9.22
N VAL A 675 -25.21 -11.42 -10.50
CA VAL A 675 -26.59 -11.44 -11.03
C VAL A 675 -27.24 -12.82 -10.85
N HIS A 676 -26.50 -13.91 -11.08
CA HIS A 676 -27.05 -15.27 -11.07
C HIS A 676 -26.74 -16.06 -9.79
N ILE A 677 -26.27 -15.39 -8.73
CA ILE A 677 -25.65 -16.06 -7.58
C ILE A 677 -26.62 -16.97 -6.81
N GLN A 678 -27.83 -16.49 -6.54
CA GLN A 678 -28.84 -17.26 -5.79
C GLN A 678 -29.40 -18.45 -6.57
N PRO A 679 -29.88 -18.32 -7.82
CA PRO A 679 -30.34 -19.48 -8.58
C PRO A 679 -29.24 -20.54 -8.75
N THR A 680 -27.98 -20.12 -8.94
CA THR A 680 -26.83 -21.04 -9.04
C THR A 680 -26.59 -21.81 -7.74
N LEU A 681 -26.65 -21.13 -6.58
CA LEU A 681 -26.45 -21.77 -5.27
C LEU A 681 -27.61 -22.70 -4.87
N ILE A 682 -28.87 -22.33 -5.16
CA ILE A 682 -30.07 -23.12 -4.84
C ILE A 682 -30.16 -24.39 -5.68
N GLN A 683 -29.81 -24.33 -6.97
CA GLN A 683 -29.78 -25.53 -7.83
C GLN A 683 -28.78 -26.57 -7.32
N CYS A 684 -27.72 -26.14 -6.64
CA CYS A 684 -26.67 -27.02 -6.14
C CYS A 684 -27.01 -27.73 -4.82
N SER A 685 -27.82 -27.11 -3.96
CA SER A 685 -28.32 -27.78 -2.76
C SER A 685 -29.29 -28.91 -3.10
N ASN A 686 -30.10 -28.74 -4.16
CA ASN A 686 -31.12 -29.72 -4.55
C ASN A 686 -30.54 -30.95 -5.26
N GLY A 687 -29.32 -30.87 -5.79
CA GLY A 687 -28.61 -32.02 -6.38
C GLY A 687 -28.12 -33.05 -5.37
N LEU A 688 -28.04 -32.71 -4.07
CA LEU A 688 -27.57 -33.59 -3.00
C LEU A 688 -28.68 -34.43 -2.35
N HIS A 689 -29.96 -34.14 -2.63
CA HIS A 689 -31.12 -34.76 -1.97
C HIS A 689 -32.08 -35.50 -2.92
N ALA A 690 -31.65 -35.87 -4.12
CA ALA A 690 -32.46 -36.64 -5.06
C ALA A 690 -32.59 -38.13 -4.69
N LEU A 691 -32.94 -38.44 -3.43
CA LEU A 691 -33.45 -39.73 -2.96
C LEU A 691 -34.25 -39.52 -1.65
N SER A 692 -35.38 -38.82 -1.72
CA SER A 692 -36.48 -38.99 -0.75
C SER A 692 -37.75 -38.33 -1.28
N ASN A 693 -38.73 -39.16 -1.67
CA ASN A 693 -40.10 -38.74 -1.89
C ASN A 693 -40.67 -38.18 -0.58
N GLY A 694 -40.94 -36.88 -0.53
CA GLY A 694 -41.61 -36.22 0.58
C GLY A 694 -42.46 -35.07 0.05
N VAL A 695 -43.78 -35.25 0.08
CA VAL A 695 -44.79 -34.25 -0.25
C VAL A 695 -44.65 -33.07 0.74
N GLY A 696 -44.09 -31.95 0.28
CA GLY A 696 -43.90 -30.74 1.05
C GLY A 696 -44.84 -29.63 0.58
N GLN A 697 -45.63 -29.10 1.53
CA GLN A 697 -46.68 -28.09 1.34
C GLN A 697 -46.18 -26.82 0.63
N SER A 698 -46.91 -26.39 -0.40
CA SER A 698 -46.74 -25.12 -1.10
C SER A 698 -47.11 -23.94 -0.19
N SER A 699 -46.14 -23.09 0.13
CA SER A 699 -46.41 -21.78 0.72
C SER A 699 -47.02 -20.85 -0.35
N VAL A 700 -48.24 -20.38 -0.08
CA VAL A 700 -48.94 -19.38 -0.89
C VAL A 700 -48.34 -18.00 -0.59
N LEU A 701 -47.26 -17.65 -1.27
CA LEU A 701 -46.73 -16.29 -1.36
C LEU A 701 -46.57 -15.93 -2.84
N PRO A 702 -46.73 -14.65 -3.25
CA PRO A 702 -46.62 -14.26 -4.65
C PRO A 702 -45.21 -14.61 -5.16
N THR A 703 -45.15 -15.40 -6.24
CA THR A 703 -43.88 -15.70 -6.90
C THR A 703 -43.27 -14.40 -7.43
N SER A 704 -42.00 -14.18 -7.11
CA SER A 704 -41.15 -13.12 -7.67
C SER A 704 -41.39 -12.96 -9.18
N PRO A 705 -41.44 -11.73 -9.72
CA PRO A 705 -41.61 -11.51 -11.17
C PRO A 705 -40.46 -12.14 -12.00
N SER A 706 -39.34 -12.49 -11.38
CA SER A 706 -38.25 -13.22 -12.06
C SER A 706 -38.45 -14.73 -12.19
N GLY A 707 -39.47 -15.30 -11.55
CA GLY A 707 -39.94 -16.66 -11.79
C GLY A 707 -40.95 -16.68 -12.93
N GLY A 708 -40.51 -17.11 -14.11
CA GLY A 708 -41.39 -17.26 -15.26
C GLY A 708 -42.64 -18.08 -14.91
N SER A 709 -43.80 -17.46 -15.07
CA SER A 709 -45.08 -18.15 -15.19
C SER A 709 -44.96 -19.22 -16.29
N SER A 710 -45.53 -20.38 -16.04
CA SER A 710 -45.50 -21.59 -16.87
C SER A 710 -46.08 -21.43 -18.29
N ASP A 711 -46.60 -20.26 -18.67
CA ASP A 711 -47.46 -20.11 -19.84
C ASP A 711 -46.90 -19.23 -20.98
N SER A 712 -45.60 -18.88 -21.00
CA SER A 712 -45.01 -18.19 -22.15
C SER A 712 -43.78 -18.90 -22.74
N LEU A 713 -44.02 -20.02 -23.42
CA LEU A 713 -43.07 -20.65 -24.33
C LEU A 713 -43.00 -19.84 -25.64
N GLY A 714 -42.18 -18.79 -25.69
CA GLY A 714 -41.96 -18.06 -26.93
C GLY A 714 -40.96 -16.91 -26.84
N ALA A 715 -39.75 -17.14 -27.37
CA ALA A 715 -38.77 -16.13 -27.79
C ALA A 715 -37.99 -15.33 -26.72
N THR A 716 -37.06 -15.99 -26.02
CA THR A 716 -35.62 -15.63 -25.98
C THR A 716 -34.87 -16.61 -25.06
N ARG A 717 -34.22 -17.61 -25.65
CA ARG A 717 -33.21 -18.41 -24.94
C ARG A 717 -31.99 -17.52 -24.71
N THR A 718 -31.82 -16.96 -23.52
CA THR A 718 -30.48 -16.72 -23.00
C THR A 718 -29.96 -18.07 -22.49
N THR A 719 -28.90 -18.56 -23.12
CA THR A 719 -28.23 -19.80 -22.75
C THR A 719 -27.81 -19.76 -21.29
N LEU A 720 -28.31 -20.71 -20.49
CA LEU A 720 -27.82 -21.01 -19.14
C LEU A 720 -26.29 -21.14 -19.16
N VAL A 721 -25.62 -20.50 -18.20
CA VAL A 721 -24.17 -20.59 -18.04
C VAL A 721 -23.81 -21.99 -17.54
N SER A 722 -23.59 -22.91 -18.46
CA SER A 722 -22.98 -24.21 -18.20
C SER A 722 -21.49 -24.00 -17.93
N GLY A 723 -21.10 -23.85 -16.66
CA GLY A 723 -19.69 -23.75 -16.32
C GLY A 723 -19.35 -23.34 -14.89
N ILE A 724 -20.28 -23.43 -13.93
CA ILE A 724 -19.95 -23.24 -12.51
C ILE A 724 -20.12 -24.58 -11.78
N ASN A 725 -19.03 -25.15 -11.23
CA ASN A 725 -19.09 -26.40 -10.46
C ASN A 725 -19.46 -26.13 -8.99
N SER A 726 -20.70 -25.70 -8.77
CA SER A 726 -21.20 -25.07 -7.55
C SER A 726 -21.54 -26.00 -6.38
N SER A 727 -21.49 -27.32 -6.57
CA SER A 727 -21.67 -28.32 -5.49
C SER A 727 -20.56 -28.28 -4.43
N SER A 728 -19.39 -27.72 -4.77
CA SER A 728 -18.23 -27.59 -3.86
C SER A 728 -18.23 -26.33 -2.98
N PHE A 729 -19.00 -25.29 -3.33
CA PHE A 729 -18.93 -23.95 -2.72
C PHE A 729 -19.60 -23.88 -1.35
N VAL A 730 -20.79 -24.47 -1.21
CA VAL A 730 -21.55 -24.45 0.06
C VAL A 730 -20.85 -25.32 1.12
N TRP A 731 -20.36 -26.48 0.72
CA TRP A 731 -19.66 -27.41 1.63
C TRP A 731 -18.32 -26.85 2.14
N ARG A 732 -17.59 -26.11 1.31
CA ARG A 732 -16.28 -25.50 1.68
C ARG A 732 -16.41 -24.23 2.53
N SER A 733 -17.57 -23.57 2.55
CA SER A 733 -17.74 -22.28 3.24
C SER A 733 -18.39 -22.39 4.62
N GLY A 734 -19.20 -23.42 4.87
CA GLY A 734 -19.94 -23.58 6.12
C GLY A 734 -21.13 -22.62 6.29
N TYR A 735 -21.46 -21.80 5.29
CA TYR A 735 -22.61 -20.89 5.29
C TYR A 735 -23.83 -21.50 4.57
N THR A 736 -25.03 -21.02 4.87
CA THR A 736 -26.21 -21.34 4.05
C THR A 736 -26.12 -20.68 2.67
N CYS A 737 -26.80 -21.22 1.66
CA CYS A 737 -26.81 -20.65 0.31
C CYS A 737 -27.22 -19.16 0.31
N GLN A 738 -28.18 -18.79 1.16
CA GLN A 738 -28.68 -17.43 1.31
C GLN A 738 -27.60 -16.51 1.91
N GLN A 739 -26.96 -16.91 3.01
CA GLN A 739 -25.88 -16.12 3.64
C GLN A 739 -24.68 -15.95 2.71
N LEU A 740 -24.28 -17.03 2.02
CA LEU A 740 -23.16 -17.02 1.10
C LEU A 740 -23.39 -16.06 -0.08
N SER A 741 -24.63 -15.95 -0.57
CA SER A 741 -24.96 -15.02 -1.66
C SER A 741 -24.62 -13.57 -1.31
N CYS A 742 -25.03 -13.08 -0.13
CA CYS A 742 -24.76 -11.72 0.32
C CYS A 742 -23.26 -11.50 0.57
N LEU A 743 -22.57 -12.50 1.15
CA LEU A 743 -21.13 -12.42 1.43
C LEU A 743 -20.30 -12.35 0.14
N LEU A 744 -20.68 -13.09 -0.91
CA LEU A 744 -20.00 -13.03 -2.21
C LEU A 744 -20.23 -11.68 -2.91
N ILE A 745 -21.43 -11.09 -2.81
CA ILE A 745 -21.70 -9.72 -3.29
C ILE A 745 -20.82 -8.72 -2.53
N GLN A 746 -20.71 -8.87 -1.20
CA GLN A 746 -19.86 -8.03 -0.37
C GLN A 746 -18.38 -8.15 -0.78
N ALA A 747 -17.86 -9.36 -0.93
CA ALA A 747 -16.50 -9.63 -1.37
C ALA A 747 -16.21 -9.05 -2.76
N CYS A 748 -17.16 -9.15 -3.69
CA CYS A 748 -17.03 -8.58 -5.04
C CYS A 748 -16.94 -7.06 -5.00
N GLY A 749 -17.80 -6.40 -4.21
CA GLY A 749 -17.75 -4.94 -4.03
C GLY A 749 -16.45 -4.48 -3.38
N LEU A 750 -15.96 -5.21 -2.36
CA LEU A 750 -14.67 -4.94 -1.72
C LEU A 750 -13.50 -5.09 -2.71
N LEU A 751 -13.44 -6.19 -3.48
CA LEU A 751 -12.40 -6.43 -4.48
C LEU A 751 -12.38 -5.32 -5.54
N LEU A 752 -13.53 -4.98 -6.11
CA LEU A 752 -13.64 -3.93 -7.12
C LEU A 752 -13.16 -2.58 -6.60
N ALA A 753 -13.41 -2.26 -5.32
CA ALA A 753 -12.95 -1.02 -4.70
C ALA A 753 -11.42 -0.96 -4.47
N GLN A 754 -10.70 -2.08 -4.56
CA GLN A 754 -9.24 -2.12 -4.46
C GLN A 754 -8.53 -1.95 -5.82
N LEU A 755 -9.29 -1.90 -6.93
CA LEU A 755 -8.77 -1.85 -8.29
C LEU A 755 -8.69 -0.41 -8.82
N PRO A 756 -7.88 -0.13 -9.86
CA PRO A 756 -7.82 1.17 -10.52
C PRO A 756 -9.17 1.66 -11.05
N ALA A 757 -9.30 2.98 -11.20
CA ALA A 757 -10.55 3.65 -11.58
C ALA A 757 -11.13 3.17 -12.93
N GLU A 758 -10.30 2.63 -13.81
CA GLU A 758 -10.72 2.00 -15.07
C GLU A 758 -11.75 0.87 -14.81
N PHE A 759 -11.57 0.06 -13.77
CA PHE A 759 -12.53 -0.99 -13.40
C PHE A 759 -13.84 -0.39 -12.88
N HIS A 760 -13.79 0.74 -12.19
CA HIS A 760 -14.98 1.41 -11.66
C HIS A 760 -15.87 1.92 -12.80
N VAL A 761 -15.27 2.53 -13.83
CA VAL A 761 -16.00 2.99 -15.02
C VAL A 761 -16.69 1.81 -15.71
N GLN A 762 -16.00 0.68 -15.86
CA GLN A 762 -16.60 -0.53 -16.44
C GLN A 762 -17.73 -1.08 -15.57
N LEU A 763 -17.60 -1.02 -14.23
CA LEU A 763 -18.67 -1.43 -13.30
C LEU A 763 -19.92 -0.57 -13.51
N TYR A 764 -19.77 0.73 -13.66
CA TYR A 764 -20.92 1.62 -13.88
C TYR A 764 -21.62 1.34 -15.21
N ILE A 765 -20.85 1.09 -16.27
CA ILE A 765 -21.39 0.74 -17.59
C ILE A 765 -22.17 -0.58 -17.50
N GLU A 766 -21.55 -1.62 -16.92
CA GLU A 766 -22.14 -2.95 -16.86
C GLU A 766 -23.34 -3.01 -15.92
N ALA A 767 -23.28 -2.34 -14.77
CA ALA A 767 -24.42 -2.24 -13.85
C ALA A 767 -25.61 -1.52 -14.53
N ALA A 768 -25.36 -0.41 -15.23
CA ALA A 768 -26.40 0.28 -15.98
C ALA A 768 -26.99 -0.58 -17.10
N ARG A 769 -26.16 -1.38 -17.79
CA ARG A 769 -26.61 -2.34 -18.82
C ARG A 769 -27.58 -3.35 -18.22
N VAL A 770 -27.21 -4.02 -17.11
CA VAL A 770 -28.05 -5.01 -16.44
C VAL A 770 -29.38 -4.41 -15.98
N ILE A 771 -29.36 -3.19 -15.44
CA ILE A 771 -30.60 -2.50 -15.02
C ILE A 771 -31.48 -2.20 -16.23
N LYS A 772 -30.93 -1.68 -17.33
CA LYS A 772 -31.69 -1.33 -18.55
C LYS A 772 -32.25 -2.54 -19.31
N GLU A 773 -31.49 -3.62 -19.38
CA GLU A 773 -31.87 -4.84 -20.09
C GLU A 773 -32.83 -5.73 -19.29
N SER A 774 -33.12 -5.39 -18.03
CA SER A 774 -34.10 -6.12 -17.23
C SER A 774 -35.48 -6.05 -17.87
N TRP A 775 -36.05 -7.24 -18.12
CA TRP A 775 -37.20 -7.44 -19.01
C TRP A 775 -38.43 -6.59 -18.68
N TRP A 776 -38.69 -6.27 -17.40
CA TRP A 776 -39.83 -5.48 -16.97
C TRP A 776 -39.61 -3.95 -17.05
N LEU A 777 -38.37 -3.48 -17.20
CA LEU A 777 -38.06 -2.08 -17.54
C LEU A 777 -38.03 -1.84 -19.05
N ALA A 778 -37.73 -2.88 -19.84
CA ALA A 778 -37.67 -2.82 -21.30
C ALA A 778 -39.04 -2.98 -21.98
N ASP A 779 -40.01 -3.63 -21.32
CA ASP A 779 -41.35 -3.89 -21.85
C ASP A 779 -42.31 -2.73 -21.54
N GLY A 780 -42.47 -1.81 -22.51
CA GLY A 780 -43.35 -0.65 -22.40
C GLY A 780 -44.86 -0.95 -22.38
N LYS A 781 -45.28 -2.23 -22.37
CA LYS A 781 -46.69 -2.65 -22.34
C LYS A 781 -47.23 -2.94 -20.93
N ARG A 782 -46.40 -2.83 -19.90
CA ARG A 782 -46.76 -3.21 -18.52
C ARG A 782 -47.62 -2.16 -17.82
N SER A 783 -48.52 -2.62 -16.97
CA SER A 783 -49.32 -1.73 -16.12
C SER A 783 -48.44 -1.06 -15.05
N VAL A 784 -48.84 0.13 -14.59
CA VAL A 784 -48.10 0.87 -13.55
C VAL A 784 -47.96 0.04 -12.27
N GLY A 785 -49.02 -0.64 -11.84
CA GLY A 785 -49.00 -1.47 -10.62
C GLY A 785 -48.09 -2.70 -10.71
N GLU A 786 -47.96 -3.34 -11.88
CA GLU A 786 -47.00 -4.44 -12.09
C GLU A 786 -45.55 -3.94 -11.96
N LEU A 787 -45.28 -2.77 -12.51
CA LEU A 787 -43.97 -2.14 -12.46
C LEU A 787 -43.59 -1.73 -11.03
N GLU A 788 -44.55 -1.20 -10.26
CA GLU A 788 -44.33 -0.85 -8.86
C GLU A 788 -44.02 -2.06 -7.99
N SER A 789 -44.80 -3.14 -8.12
CA SER A 789 -44.54 -4.39 -7.39
C SER A 789 -43.15 -4.95 -7.70
N ALA A 790 -42.75 -4.96 -8.98
CA ALA A 790 -41.42 -5.43 -9.40
C ALA A 790 -40.28 -4.59 -8.81
N VAL A 791 -40.45 -3.26 -8.74
CA VAL A 791 -39.48 -2.37 -8.09
C VAL A 791 -39.42 -2.62 -6.59
N SER A 792 -40.56 -2.80 -5.91
CA SER A 792 -40.60 -3.09 -4.48
C SER A 792 -39.81 -4.36 -4.14
N TYR A 793 -39.97 -5.44 -4.91
CA TYR A 793 -39.16 -6.66 -4.75
C TYR A 793 -37.68 -6.43 -5.09
N ALA A 794 -37.39 -5.69 -6.16
CA ALA A 794 -36.02 -5.45 -6.59
C ALA A 794 -35.21 -4.61 -5.60
N LEU A 795 -35.87 -3.75 -4.81
CA LEU A 795 -35.22 -2.85 -3.86
C LEU A 795 -35.31 -3.33 -2.40
N LEU A 796 -35.81 -4.55 -2.17
CA LEU A 796 -35.80 -5.20 -0.86
C LEU A 796 -34.38 -5.27 -0.29
N ASP A 797 -34.30 -5.36 1.03
CA ASP A 797 -33.03 -5.65 1.70
C ASP A 797 -32.44 -6.95 1.14
N PRO A 798 -31.17 -6.95 0.70
CA PRO A 798 -30.59 -8.11 0.03
C PRO A 798 -30.50 -9.35 0.93
N THR A 799 -30.41 -9.18 2.26
CA THR A 799 -30.40 -10.31 3.19
C THR A 799 -31.78 -10.92 3.32
N TRP A 800 -32.83 -10.10 3.35
CA TRP A 800 -34.23 -10.57 3.36
C TRP A 800 -34.61 -11.19 2.02
N ALA A 801 -34.23 -10.54 0.91
CA ALA A 801 -34.48 -11.05 -0.43
C ALA A 801 -33.77 -12.40 -0.66
N ALA A 802 -32.59 -12.60 -0.06
CA ALA A 802 -31.92 -13.89 -0.07
C ALA A 802 -32.64 -14.94 0.78
N GLN A 803 -33.08 -14.59 1.98
CA GLN A 803 -33.80 -15.50 2.88
C GLN A 803 -35.11 -15.99 2.27
N ASP A 804 -35.86 -15.09 1.64
CA ASP A 804 -37.17 -15.37 1.04
C ASP A 804 -37.09 -15.88 -0.40
N ASN A 805 -35.88 -16.04 -0.96
CA ASN A 805 -35.64 -16.39 -2.36
C ASN A 805 -36.33 -15.43 -3.36
N THR A 806 -36.42 -14.15 -3.02
CA THR A 806 -37.03 -13.10 -3.84
C THR A 806 -36.02 -12.18 -4.51
N SER A 807 -34.71 -12.48 -4.44
CA SER A 807 -33.69 -11.64 -5.09
C SER A 807 -33.90 -11.51 -6.59
N THR A 808 -33.47 -10.36 -7.10
CA THR A 808 -33.53 -10.03 -8.52
C THR A 808 -32.14 -9.60 -8.99
N ALA A 809 -31.92 -9.67 -10.30
CA ALA A 809 -30.70 -9.14 -10.92
C ALA A 809 -30.43 -7.68 -10.51
N ILE A 810 -31.47 -6.84 -10.53
CA ILE A 810 -31.38 -5.42 -10.13
C ILE A 810 -31.02 -5.31 -8.64
N GLY A 811 -31.69 -6.04 -7.76
CA GLY A 811 -31.39 -6.01 -6.32
C GLY A 811 -29.95 -6.42 -6.01
N ASN A 812 -29.46 -7.47 -6.66
CA ASN A 812 -28.08 -7.93 -6.49
C ASN A 812 -27.06 -6.90 -7.01
N VAL A 813 -27.33 -6.24 -8.14
CA VAL A 813 -26.47 -5.17 -8.68
C VAL A 813 -26.51 -3.92 -7.80
N VAL A 814 -27.67 -3.53 -7.27
CA VAL A 814 -27.78 -2.41 -6.32
C VAL A 814 -26.99 -2.72 -5.05
N ALA A 815 -27.10 -3.93 -4.50
CA ALA A 815 -26.33 -4.37 -3.35
C ALA A 815 -24.82 -4.40 -3.63
N LEU A 816 -24.40 -4.82 -4.84
CA LEU A 816 -23.01 -4.75 -5.29
C LEU A 816 -22.50 -3.31 -5.31
N LEU A 817 -23.26 -2.38 -5.90
CA LEU A 817 -22.91 -0.96 -5.94
C LEU A 817 -22.81 -0.38 -4.52
N HIS A 818 -23.72 -0.73 -3.61
CA HIS A 818 -23.63 -0.28 -2.22
C HIS A 818 -22.41 -0.83 -1.49
N SER A 819 -22.11 -2.12 -1.65
CA SER A 819 -20.88 -2.72 -1.11
C SER A 819 -19.63 -2.02 -1.66
N PHE A 820 -19.57 -1.85 -2.97
CA PHE A 820 -18.48 -1.14 -3.64
C PHE A 820 -18.33 0.30 -3.15
N PHE A 821 -19.42 1.07 -3.15
CA PHE A 821 -19.46 2.44 -2.66
C PHE A 821 -19.04 2.58 -1.21
N SER A 822 -19.38 1.63 -0.33
CA SER A 822 -18.98 1.69 1.07
C SER A 822 -17.46 1.60 1.28
N ASN A 823 -16.75 0.97 0.33
CA ASN A 823 -15.31 0.74 0.39
C ASN A 823 -14.49 1.76 -0.41
N LEU A 824 -15.11 2.63 -1.21
CA LEU A 824 -14.39 3.65 -1.99
C LEU A 824 -13.81 4.76 -1.09
N PRO A 825 -12.62 5.29 -1.37
CA PRO A 825 -12.14 6.54 -0.78
C PRO A 825 -13.03 7.72 -1.23
N LEU A 826 -13.05 8.81 -0.45
CA LEU A 826 -13.89 9.98 -0.74
C LEU A 826 -13.66 10.56 -2.14
N GLU A 827 -12.41 10.68 -2.59
CA GLU A 827 -12.08 11.21 -3.92
C GLU A 827 -12.76 10.42 -5.04
N TRP A 828 -12.78 9.09 -4.93
CA TRP A 828 -13.36 8.24 -5.97
C TRP A 828 -14.89 8.22 -5.95
N LEU A 829 -15.52 8.67 -4.86
CA LEU A 829 -16.97 8.86 -4.81
C LEU A 829 -17.44 9.92 -5.80
N GLU A 830 -16.60 10.88 -6.20
CA GLU A 830 -16.95 11.83 -7.25
C GLU A 830 -17.28 11.14 -8.58
N GLY A 831 -16.63 10.02 -8.90
CA GLY A 831 -16.86 9.26 -10.13
C GLY A 831 -18.21 8.52 -10.17
N THR A 832 -18.91 8.37 -9.04
CA THR A 832 -20.15 7.59 -8.94
C THR A 832 -21.28 8.14 -9.81
N HIS A 833 -21.28 9.45 -10.11
CA HIS A 833 -22.28 10.08 -10.99
C HIS A 833 -22.37 9.43 -12.39
N LEU A 834 -21.32 8.74 -12.84
CA LEU A 834 -21.30 8.05 -14.12
C LEU A 834 -22.37 6.96 -14.22
N ILE A 835 -22.76 6.29 -13.13
CA ILE A 835 -23.85 5.30 -13.17
C ILE A 835 -25.16 5.95 -13.65
N ILE A 836 -25.49 7.14 -13.13
CA ILE A 836 -26.67 7.88 -13.53
C ILE A 836 -26.57 8.33 -14.99
N LYS A 837 -25.40 8.81 -15.42
CA LYS A 837 -25.15 9.17 -16.81
C LYS A 837 -25.42 8.00 -17.75
N HIS A 838 -25.01 6.79 -17.37
CA HIS A 838 -25.26 5.57 -18.14
C HIS A 838 -26.69 5.05 -18.01
N LEU A 839 -27.41 5.35 -16.92
CA LEU A 839 -28.83 5.03 -16.77
C LEU A 839 -29.74 5.93 -17.61
N ARG A 840 -29.33 7.17 -17.91
CA ARG A 840 -30.12 8.09 -18.73
C ARG A 840 -30.40 7.55 -20.16
N PRO A 841 -31.54 7.93 -20.77
CA PRO A 841 -32.61 8.75 -20.20
C PRO A 841 -33.42 7.99 -19.13
N VAL A 842 -33.81 8.67 -18.05
CA VAL A 842 -34.67 8.11 -16.99
C VAL A 842 -36.06 8.69 -17.19
N THR A 843 -37.02 7.85 -17.56
CA THR A 843 -38.35 8.28 -18.01
C THR A 843 -39.51 7.66 -17.25
N SER A 844 -39.26 6.89 -16.19
CA SER A 844 -40.29 6.23 -15.40
C SER A 844 -40.04 6.38 -13.90
N ILE A 845 -41.12 6.33 -13.10
CA ILE A 845 -41.05 6.37 -11.62
C ILE A 845 -40.24 5.18 -11.09
N ALA A 846 -40.36 4.01 -11.73
CA ALA A 846 -39.57 2.83 -11.40
C ALA A 846 -38.06 3.05 -11.55
N ALA A 847 -37.64 3.59 -12.70
CA ALA A 847 -36.23 3.89 -12.95
C ALA A 847 -35.72 5.03 -12.05
N LEU A 848 -36.58 5.99 -11.71
CA LEU A 848 -36.31 7.04 -10.73
C LEU A 848 -36.02 6.45 -9.34
N ARG A 849 -36.88 5.57 -8.84
CA ARG A 849 -36.70 4.90 -7.54
C ARG A 849 -35.41 4.07 -7.49
N ILE A 850 -35.06 3.38 -8.56
CA ILE A 850 -33.77 2.65 -8.67
C ILE A 850 -32.59 3.63 -8.58
N ALA A 851 -32.62 4.73 -9.35
CA ALA A 851 -31.57 5.73 -9.32
C ALA A 851 -31.39 6.37 -7.92
N PHE A 852 -32.49 6.69 -7.25
CA PHE A 852 -32.50 7.16 -5.86
C PHE A 852 -31.93 6.10 -4.92
N ARG A 853 -32.35 4.84 -5.04
CA ARG A 853 -31.83 3.76 -4.19
C ARG A 853 -30.32 3.54 -4.35
N ILE A 854 -29.77 3.73 -5.56
CA ILE A 854 -28.32 3.63 -5.81
C ILE A 854 -27.56 4.79 -5.13
N MET A 855 -27.99 6.03 -5.35
CA MET A 855 -27.20 7.22 -5.00
C MET A 855 -27.52 7.82 -3.62
N SER A 856 -28.76 7.73 -3.15
CA SER A 856 -29.18 8.35 -1.88
C SER A 856 -28.37 7.88 -0.66
N PRO A 857 -27.98 6.58 -0.54
CA PRO A 857 -27.13 6.12 0.57
C PRO A 857 -25.73 6.74 0.62
N LEU A 858 -25.26 7.38 -0.47
CA LEU A 858 -23.98 8.08 -0.49
C LEU A 858 -24.03 9.42 0.25
N LEU A 859 -25.19 10.07 0.28
CA LEU A 859 -25.31 11.44 0.78
C LEU A 859 -24.90 11.59 2.26
N PRO A 860 -25.29 10.69 3.18
CA PRO A 860 -24.77 10.73 4.55
C PRO A 860 -23.24 10.65 4.61
N ARG A 861 -22.62 9.85 3.73
CA ARG A 861 -21.17 9.66 3.69
C ARG A 861 -20.42 10.89 3.17
N VAL A 862 -21.04 11.65 2.26
CA VAL A 862 -20.46 12.88 1.70
C VAL A 862 -20.98 14.15 2.37
N ALA A 863 -21.74 14.06 3.48
CA ALA A 863 -22.34 15.21 4.15
C ALA A 863 -21.33 16.26 4.65
N ASN A 864 -20.10 15.82 4.96
CA ASN A 864 -18.99 16.71 5.33
C ASN A 864 -18.20 17.23 4.11
N ALA A 865 -18.47 16.70 2.92
CA ALA A 865 -17.89 17.10 1.64
C ALA A 865 -18.90 17.97 0.87
N HIS A 866 -19.15 19.20 1.35
CA HIS A 866 -20.21 20.12 0.87
C HIS A 866 -20.40 20.15 -0.65
N ASN A 867 -19.31 20.31 -1.41
CA ASN A 867 -19.34 20.35 -2.87
C ASN A 867 -19.84 19.03 -3.46
N LEU A 868 -19.36 17.89 -2.97
CA LEU A 868 -19.75 16.57 -3.47
C LEU A 868 -21.17 16.20 -3.04
N PHE A 869 -21.59 16.57 -1.83
CA PHE A 869 -22.97 16.43 -1.35
C PHE A 869 -23.93 17.18 -2.27
N SER A 870 -23.66 18.47 -2.51
CA SER A 870 -24.48 19.34 -3.36
C SER A 870 -24.54 18.84 -4.80
N LYS A 871 -23.41 18.40 -5.37
CA LYS A 871 -23.36 17.78 -6.70
C LYS A 871 -24.21 16.51 -6.77
N THR A 872 -24.13 15.64 -5.76
CA THR A 872 -24.86 14.37 -5.72
C THR A 872 -26.38 14.59 -5.56
N LEU A 873 -26.78 15.52 -4.69
CA LEU A 873 -28.19 15.89 -4.52
C LEU A 873 -28.74 16.56 -5.79
N SER A 874 -27.98 17.48 -6.39
CA SER A 874 -28.36 18.12 -7.66
C SER A 874 -28.55 17.10 -8.78
N LEU A 875 -27.71 16.07 -8.85
CA LEU A 875 -27.86 14.97 -9.79
C LEU A 875 -29.19 14.24 -9.58
N LEU A 876 -29.53 13.86 -8.34
CA LEU A 876 -30.82 13.22 -8.01
C LEU A 876 -32.02 14.09 -8.37
N LEU A 877 -31.97 15.37 -8.01
CA LEU A 877 -33.01 16.34 -8.36
C LEU A 877 -33.16 16.50 -9.88
N SER A 878 -32.05 16.50 -10.62
CA SER A 878 -32.09 16.56 -12.09
C SER A 878 -32.76 15.32 -12.70
N ILE A 879 -32.57 14.13 -12.14
CA ILE A 879 -33.27 12.90 -12.60
C ILE A 879 -34.77 13.01 -12.29
N MET A 880 -35.14 13.56 -11.13
CA MET A 880 -36.53 13.83 -10.79
C MET A 880 -37.18 14.79 -11.79
N VAL A 881 -36.44 15.82 -12.23
CA VAL A 881 -36.87 16.73 -13.31
C VAL A 881 -36.93 16.03 -14.67
N ASP A 882 -36.06 15.06 -14.96
CA ASP A 882 -36.14 14.28 -16.21
C ASP A 882 -37.48 13.53 -16.31
N VAL A 883 -38.02 13.04 -15.18
CA VAL A 883 -39.29 12.28 -15.12
C VAL A 883 -40.51 13.21 -14.97
N PHE A 884 -40.45 14.20 -14.08
CA PHE A 884 -41.59 15.05 -13.70
C PHE A 884 -41.49 16.48 -14.22
N GLY A 885 -40.57 16.76 -15.14
CA GLY A 885 -40.35 18.09 -15.69
C GLY A 885 -41.49 18.55 -16.60
N ARG A 886 -41.60 19.87 -16.78
CA ARG A 886 -42.60 20.51 -17.66
C ARG A 886 -42.54 20.04 -19.12
N ASN A 887 -41.39 19.52 -19.56
CA ASN A 887 -41.13 19.03 -20.91
C ASN A 887 -41.11 17.48 -21.01
N SER A 888 -41.52 16.76 -19.96
CA SER A 888 -41.52 15.28 -19.96
C SER A 888 -42.53 14.71 -20.97
N GLN A 889 -42.15 13.64 -21.67
CA GLN A 889 -43.01 12.97 -22.67
C GLN A 889 -44.05 12.00 -22.04
N GLN A 890 -44.11 11.92 -20.71
CA GLN A 890 -44.97 10.98 -19.99
C GLN A 890 -46.45 11.41 -19.98
N SER A 891 -47.35 10.43 -20.02
CA SER A 891 -48.80 10.61 -20.17
C SER A 891 -49.42 11.62 -19.19
N ALA A 892 -50.48 12.30 -19.65
CA ALA A 892 -51.27 13.34 -19.00
C ALA A 892 -51.97 12.97 -17.66
N ALA A 893 -51.55 11.90 -16.98
CA ALA A 893 -52.06 11.51 -15.68
C ALA A 893 -51.47 12.38 -14.56
N THR A 894 -52.34 12.92 -13.71
CA THR A 894 -51.97 13.68 -12.51
C THR A 894 -51.28 12.75 -11.51
N ILE A 895 -50.12 13.15 -10.99
CA ILE A 895 -49.41 12.41 -9.95
C ILE A 895 -49.90 12.88 -8.58
N GLU A 896 -50.31 11.94 -7.73
CA GLU A 896 -50.73 12.22 -6.36
C GLU A 896 -49.59 11.94 -5.36
N ALA A 897 -49.72 12.48 -4.14
CA ALA A 897 -48.76 12.26 -3.05
C ALA A 897 -48.41 10.77 -2.77
N PRO A 898 -49.37 9.82 -2.71
CA PRO A 898 -49.04 8.42 -2.41
C PRO A 898 -48.17 7.77 -3.49
N ASP A 899 -48.22 8.23 -4.73
CA ASP A 899 -47.45 7.66 -5.85
C ASP A 899 -45.94 7.89 -5.69
N ILE A 900 -45.53 8.89 -4.90
CA ILE A 900 -44.12 9.26 -4.70
C ILE A 900 -43.80 9.62 -3.24
N ALA A 901 -44.58 9.10 -2.29
CA ALA A 901 -44.43 9.42 -0.87
C ALA A 901 -43.01 9.11 -0.35
N ASP A 902 -42.41 8.02 -0.82
CA ASP A 902 -41.03 7.63 -0.51
C ASP A 902 -39.99 8.68 -0.94
N ILE A 903 -40.19 9.30 -2.11
CA ILE A 903 -39.32 10.37 -2.64
C ILE A 903 -39.53 11.67 -1.86
N ILE A 904 -40.78 12.01 -1.52
CA ILE A 904 -41.11 13.19 -0.72
C ILE A 904 -40.47 13.07 0.67
N ASP A 905 -40.64 11.93 1.34
CA ASP A 905 -40.05 11.64 2.65
C ASP A 905 -38.52 11.70 2.61
N PHE A 906 -37.91 11.16 1.55
CA PHE A 906 -36.47 11.30 1.33
C PHE A 906 -36.03 12.77 1.25
N LEU A 907 -36.75 13.62 0.51
CA LEU A 907 -36.43 15.05 0.37
C LEU A 907 -36.60 15.79 1.70
N HIS A 908 -37.58 15.43 2.51
CA HIS A 908 -37.72 15.93 3.88
C HIS A 908 -36.55 15.53 4.77
N HIS A 909 -36.08 14.30 4.66
CA HIS A 909 -34.99 13.80 5.49
C HIS A 909 -33.65 14.45 5.10
N ILE A 910 -33.38 14.55 3.80
CA ILE A 910 -32.05 14.92 3.30
C ILE A 910 -31.68 16.38 3.53
N VAL A 911 -32.66 17.28 3.61
CA VAL A 911 -32.40 18.70 3.89
C VAL A 911 -31.76 18.95 5.25
N HIS A 912 -31.89 18.00 6.18
CA HIS A 912 -31.30 18.08 7.52
C HIS A 912 -29.90 17.45 7.63
N TYR A 913 -29.41 16.74 6.61
CA TYR A 913 -28.15 16.00 6.69
C TYR A 913 -26.89 16.87 6.56
N GLU A 914 -26.92 17.91 5.73
CA GLU A 914 -25.70 18.63 5.39
C GLU A 914 -25.13 19.43 6.58
N GLY A 915 -23.87 19.16 6.94
CA GLY A 915 -23.13 19.90 7.98
C GLY A 915 -23.36 19.46 9.42
N GLN A 916 -24.08 18.36 9.67
CA GLN A 916 -24.30 17.82 11.02
C GLN A 916 -23.20 16.86 11.48
N GLY A 917 -22.35 16.33 10.57
CA GLY A 917 -21.29 15.38 10.91
C GLY A 917 -21.77 14.06 11.53
N GLY A 918 -23.08 13.76 11.45
CA GLY A 918 -23.73 12.63 12.13
C GLY A 918 -25.22 12.49 11.77
N PRO A 919 -25.95 11.55 12.39
CA PRO A 919 -27.37 11.34 12.14
C PRO A 919 -28.20 12.59 12.48
N VAL A 920 -29.26 12.84 11.70
CA VAL A 920 -30.18 13.97 11.89
C VAL A 920 -30.73 13.96 13.31
N GLN A 921 -30.54 15.07 14.03
CA GLN A 921 -31.07 15.28 15.38
C GLN A 921 -32.35 16.11 15.30
N SER A 922 -33.18 16.06 16.34
CA SER A 922 -34.45 16.78 16.40
C SER A 922 -34.32 18.31 16.32
N ASN A 923 -33.12 18.86 16.56
CA ASN A 923 -32.79 20.29 16.47
C ASN A 923 -32.01 20.66 15.19
N SER A 924 -31.77 19.71 14.27
CA SER A 924 -31.00 19.95 13.05
C SER A 924 -31.74 20.92 12.13
N LYS A 925 -31.11 22.04 11.79
CA LYS A 925 -31.67 23.03 10.86
C LYS A 925 -31.16 22.79 9.43
N PRO A 926 -32.04 22.90 8.43
CA PRO A 926 -31.62 22.78 7.04
C PRO A 926 -30.76 23.97 6.62
N ARG A 927 -29.75 23.72 5.78
CA ARG A 927 -28.92 24.78 5.19
C ARG A 927 -29.69 25.52 4.08
N PRO A 928 -29.60 26.87 4.00
CA PRO A 928 -30.26 27.64 2.95
C PRO A 928 -29.88 27.19 1.53
N GLU A 929 -28.62 26.83 1.31
CA GLU A 929 -28.10 26.39 0.00
C GLU A 929 -28.78 25.11 -0.50
N ILE A 930 -29.07 24.15 0.41
CA ILE A 930 -29.75 22.90 0.09
C ILE A 930 -31.24 23.15 -0.21
N LEU A 931 -31.90 24.01 0.58
CA LEU A 931 -33.27 24.41 0.30
C LEU A 931 -33.36 25.16 -1.04
N ALA A 932 -32.35 25.98 -1.38
CA ALA A 932 -32.26 26.66 -2.67
C ALA A 932 -32.03 25.68 -3.84
N LEU A 933 -31.30 24.59 -3.65
CA LEU A 933 -31.17 23.52 -4.66
C LEU A 933 -32.53 22.86 -4.94
N ILE A 934 -33.27 22.50 -3.88
CA ILE A 934 -34.61 21.90 -4.01
C ILE A 934 -35.59 22.89 -4.63
N GLY A 935 -35.59 24.15 -4.21
CA GLY A 935 -36.44 25.20 -4.77
C GLY A 935 -36.24 25.37 -6.28
N ARG A 936 -34.97 25.44 -6.74
CA ARG A 936 -34.63 25.52 -8.17
C ARG A 936 -35.09 24.28 -8.95
N ALA A 937 -34.99 23.09 -8.35
CA ALA A 937 -35.49 21.88 -8.99
C ALA A 937 -37.02 21.90 -9.09
N ALA A 938 -37.72 22.29 -8.01
CA ALA A 938 -39.17 22.37 -7.94
C ALA A 938 -39.79 23.33 -8.97
N GLU A 939 -39.12 24.44 -9.28
CA GLU A 939 -39.55 25.38 -10.34
C GLU A 939 -39.61 24.74 -11.74
N ASN A 940 -38.80 23.71 -11.99
CA ASN A 940 -38.74 23.01 -13.27
C ASN A 940 -39.71 21.83 -13.38
N LEU A 941 -40.41 21.48 -12.28
CA LEU A 941 -41.40 20.42 -12.24
C LEU A 941 -42.75 20.88 -12.81
N ARG A 942 -43.60 19.91 -13.17
CA ARG A 942 -45.01 20.15 -13.48
C ARG A 942 -45.77 20.63 -12.23
N PRO A 943 -46.88 21.38 -12.39
CA PRO A 943 -47.62 21.96 -11.27
C PRO A 943 -48.16 20.94 -10.25
N ASP A 944 -48.56 19.75 -10.70
CA ASP A 944 -49.06 18.65 -9.87
C ASP A 944 -47.99 18.20 -8.85
N VAL A 945 -46.76 17.96 -9.32
CA VAL A 945 -45.63 17.55 -8.46
C VAL A 945 -45.03 18.73 -7.69
N GLN A 946 -44.99 19.93 -8.30
CA GLN A 946 -44.49 21.14 -7.65
C GLN A 946 -45.30 21.48 -6.39
N HIS A 947 -46.62 21.32 -6.43
CA HIS A 947 -47.49 21.53 -5.27
C HIS A 947 -47.12 20.61 -4.11
N LEU A 948 -46.74 19.36 -4.38
CA LEU A 948 -46.34 18.39 -3.37
C LEU A 948 -45.08 18.81 -2.62
N LEU A 949 -44.17 19.59 -3.23
CA LEU A 949 -42.92 20.07 -2.61
C LEU A 949 -43.01 21.51 -2.08
N SER A 950 -44.19 22.14 -2.14
CA SER A 950 -44.39 23.57 -1.81
C SER A 950 -44.03 23.96 -0.37
N HIS A 951 -43.89 22.98 0.51
CA HIS A 951 -43.52 23.13 1.91
C HIS A 951 -41.99 23.21 2.15
N LEU A 952 -41.15 22.82 1.16
CA LEU A 952 -39.68 22.94 1.18
C LEU A 952 -39.22 24.27 0.55
N LYS A 953 -39.58 25.41 1.15
CA LYS A 953 -39.21 26.74 0.63
C LYS A 953 -37.76 27.11 0.93
N ALA A 954 -37.15 27.89 0.04
CA ALA A 954 -35.77 28.40 0.18
C ALA A 954 -35.56 29.30 1.41
N ASP A 955 -36.61 30.02 1.84
CA ASP A 955 -36.57 30.79 3.08
C ASP A 955 -36.72 29.86 4.29
N VAL A 956 -35.65 29.75 5.07
CA VAL A 956 -35.59 28.94 6.31
C VAL A 956 -36.69 29.35 7.30
N ASN A 957 -37.11 30.62 7.30
CA ASN A 957 -38.15 31.16 8.19
C ASN A 957 -39.58 30.97 7.67
N CYS A 958 -39.77 30.61 6.41
CA CYS A 958 -41.08 30.31 5.80
C CYS A 958 -41.24 28.83 5.40
N SER A 959 -40.19 28.02 5.52
CA SER A 959 -40.28 26.56 5.39
C SER A 959 -40.96 25.95 6.61
N ILE A 960 -41.49 24.73 6.50
CA ILE A 960 -42.09 24.00 7.66
C ILE A 960 -41.13 23.86 8.85
N TYR A 961 -39.82 24.02 8.62
CA TYR A 961 -38.77 23.92 9.63
C TYR A 961 -38.55 25.22 10.42
N ALA A 962 -39.27 26.30 10.09
CA ALA A 962 -39.31 27.52 10.90
C ALA A 962 -40.08 27.33 12.22
N ALA A 963 -40.95 26.32 12.30
CA ALA A 963 -41.94 26.17 13.36
C ALA A 963 -41.55 25.27 14.54
N THR A 964 -40.34 24.68 14.57
CA THR A 964 -39.98 23.67 15.59
C THR A 964 -39.49 24.22 16.94
N HIS A 965 -39.51 25.54 17.16
CA HIS A 965 -39.39 26.11 18.50
C HIS A 965 -40.37 27.27 18.71
N PRO A 966 -41.58 27.05 19.26
CA PRO A 966 -42.25 28.14 19.94
C PRO A 966 -41.36 28.52 21.12
N LYS A 967 -40.69 29.67 21.04
CA LYS A 967 -40.20 30.36 22.23
C LYS A 967 -41.46 30.66 23.04
N ILE A 968 -41.77 29.82 24.03
CA ILE A 968 -42.76 30.16 25.05
C ILE A 968 -42.22 31.45 25.69
N PRO A 969 -42.90 32.60 25.57
CA PRO A 969 -42.51 33.79 26.29
C PRO A 969 -42.63 33.47 27.79
N PRO A 970 -41.73 33.96 28.65
CA PRO A 970 -41.95 33.88 30.08
C PRO A 970 -43.18 34.74 30.40
N ASN A 971 -44.35 34.10 30.50
CA ASN A 971 -45.52 34.77 31.04
C ASN A 971 -45.28 35.00 32.52
N THR A 972 -45.28 36.29 32.87
CA THR A 972 -45.50 36.83 34.20
C THR A 972 -46.74 36.20 34.85
N ALA A 973 -46.53 35.38 35.88
CA ALA A 973 -47.36 35.26 37.09
C ALA A 973 -46.55 34.54 38.17
#